data_AF-V6I0L9-F1
#
_entry.id   AF-V6I0L9-F1
#
_cell.length_a   1.000
_cell.length_b   1.000
_cell.length_c   1.000
_cell.angle_alpha   90.00
_cell.angle_beta   90.00
_cell.angle_gamma   90.00
#
_symmetry.space_group_name_H-M   'P 1'
#
loop_
_entity.id
_entity.type
_entity.pdbx_description
1 polymer ?
#
loop_
_entity_poly.entity_id
_entity_poly.type
_entity_poly.pdbx_seq_one_letter_code
_entity_poly.pdbx_strand_id
1 'polypeptide(L)'
;MHPLGGCPMGEDASFSVVNENCQVYSGKSGIETHNGLYIMDGSVIPRSLGVNPLLTICAISERACEKLTTQEGLKIDYNLPSYPKNGGVSDEKVLGIEFTECMKGFFSTQSKENTERGYQIGKDEGSSIEFLLTIRSENLEEMVGNPDHKATLFGTVKAPFISKDVITVTGGEFLLFISREDRVETRNMVYRMILNTEEGKKYLFVGAKWIQDDGLTNIWRDTSTLYTTIYDGETENSPVFGKGILHILPEDFAKQMTTMKVINSKSILDEVKGLAKFGSFFAGALYDVYGGVASSIVPWDKDARPRTKRPLRVSSPEVHFFKASDGADLRLLRYKGGNKGPVLLSPGLGVSSLIFSIDTIDTNLLEYLFENRYDVWLFDYRTSIALPSAPLPNTGDVIATKDYPAAVNKVRELTKVDKIQVVAHCFGATTFTMALLAGLEGVRSVVLSQISADVEVPTSMDIKVGLHTAEILDALGIEDMTAYTSDKDGWLDKFFNSVLALQPQSLFSHDVNPVSRRISFLYGSLYRLENLNEETYRYGLGEMFGVSNIKAFEHLSKMIRAHKVVNSEGKDVYVPNWDRLNLPITFIHGAENRCYLPESTELTYKKLIDRFDPNQYNRHVIPDYGHIDCIFGKNAHKDVYPLILQSLNLY
;
A
#
# COMPACT_ATOMS: atom_id res chain seq x y z
N MET A 1 14.18 -20.67 29.00
CA MET A 1 15.29 -19.85 29.53
C MET A 1 16.60 -20.48 29.09
N HIS A 2 17.26 -19.89 28.09
CA HIS A 2 18.41 -20.49 27.42
C HIS A 2 19.70 -20.38 28.26
N PRO A 3 20.58 -21.39 28.24
CA PRO A 3 21.94 -21.25 28.79
C PRO A 3 22.71 -20.19 27.98
N LEU A 4 23.30 -19.21 28.66
CA LEU A 4 24.07 -18.13 28.03
C LEU A 4 25.56 -18.46 27.87
N GLY A 5 26.08 -19.49 28.57
CA GLY A 5 27.50 -19.70 28.86
C GLY A 5 28.39 -20.20 27.73
N GLY A 6 28.76 -19.32 26.79
CA GLY A 6 29.80 -19.58 25.78
C GLY A 6 31.24 -19.36 26.27
N CYS A 7 31.45 -18.47 27.25
CA CYS A 7 32.76 -18.08 27.75
C CYS A 7 32.76 -18.02 29.29
N PRO A 8 32.45 -19.12 30.00
CA PRO A 8 32.14 -19.09 31.42
C PRO A 8 33.26 -18.45 32.25
N MET A 9 32.86 -17.65 33.23
CA MET A 9 33.72 -17.09 34.26
C MET A 9 34.12 -18.15 35.28
N GLY A 10 35.38 -18.15 35.71
CA GLY A 10 35.89 -19.09 36.70
C GLY A 10 37.29 -18.74 37.19
N GLU A 11 37.83 -19.60 38.06
CA GLU A 11 39.07 -19.35 38.82
C GLU A 11 40.34 -19.54 37.98
N ASP A 12 40.28 -20.34 36.90
CA ASP A 12 41.44 -20.61 36.04
C ASP A 12 41.05 -21.12 34.64
N ALA A 13 42.01 -21.05 33.71
CA ALA A 13 41.81 -21.36 32.30
C ALA A 13 41.45 -22.83 31.98
N SER A 14 41.56 -23.75 32.95
CA SER A 14 41.25 -25.18 32.75
C SER A 14 39.75 -25.45 32.65
N PHE A 15 38.92 -24.58 33.25
CA PHE A 15 37.47 -24.77 33.32
C PHE A 15 36.67 -23.50 32.94
N SER A 16 37.37 -22.42 32.58
CA SER A 16 36.75 -21.13 32.29
C SER A 16 37.51 -20.36 31.22
N VAL A 17 36.84 -19.39 30.60
CA VAL A 17 37.41 -18.53 29.54
C VAL A 17 37.83 -17.18 30.10
N VAL A 18 37.13 -16.68 31.12
CA VAL A 18 37.43 -15.40 31.75
C VAL A 18 37.58 -15.49 33.26
N ASN A 19 38.36 -14.58 33.83
CA ASN A 19 38.44 -14.38 35.27
C ASN A 19 37.27 -13.54 35.82
N GLU A 20 37.27 -13.26 37.12
CA GLU A 20 36.24 -12.47 37.81
C GLU A 20 36.11 -11.01 37.34
N ASN A 21 37.13 -10.54 36.62
CA ASN A 21 37.19 -9.20 36.02
C ASN A 21 36.85 -9.22 34.52
N CYS A 22 36.30 -10.33 34.02
CA CYS A 22 35.97 -10.53 32.61
C CYS A 22 37.18 -10.54 31.66
N GLN A 23 38.41 -10.69 32.17
CA GLN A 23 39.63 -10.79 31.36
C GLN A 23 39.81 -12.20 30.81
N VAL A 24 40.14 -12.31 29.54
CA VAL A 24 40.33 -13.61 28.88
C VAL A 24 41.65 -14.24 29.30
N TYR A 25 41.62 -15.50 29.74
CA TYR A 25 42.84 -16.25 30.05
C TYR A 25 43.69 -16.49 28.81
N SER A 26 45.02 -16.38 28.93
CA SER A 26 45.97 -16.53 27.81
C SER A 26 46.46 -17.97 27.58
N GLY A 27 46.23 -18.86 28.56
CA GLY A 27 46.68 -20.25 28.55
C GLY A 27 45.54 -21.26 28.53
N LYS A 28 45.90 -22.55 28.51
CA LYS A 28 44.95 -23.67 28.71
C LYS A 28 44.82 -24.08 30.19
N SER A 29 45.64 -23.51 31.06
CA SER A 29 45.61 -23.65 32.51
C SER A 29 46.27 -22.43 33.16
N GLY A 30 46.00 -22.20 34.45
CA GLY A 30 46.54 -21.06 35.19
C GLY A 30 45.69 -19.79 35.06
N ILE A 31 46.23 -18.69 35.58
CA ILE A 31 45.49 -17.43 35.80
C ILE A 31 46.01 -16.25 34.95
N GLU A 32 46.98 -16.50 34.05
CA GLU A 32 47.50 -15.46 33.16
C GLU A 32 46.43 -15.03 32.15
N THR A 33 46.38 -13.74 31.83
CA THR A 33 45.35 -13.15 30.97
C THR A 33 45.97 -12.39 29.79
N HIS A 34 45.20 -12.27 28.71
CA HIS A 34 45.56 -11.42 27.58
C HIS A 34 45.40 -9.95 27.95
N ASN A 35 46.45 -9.15 27.74
CA ASN A 35 46.36 -7.71 27.98
C ASN A 35 45.35 -7.06 27.02
N GLY A 36 44.44 -6.25 27.57
CA GLY A 36 43.42 -5.53 26.79
C GLY A 36 42.27 -6.38 26.24
N LEU A 37 42.19 -7.68 26.52
CA LEU A 37 41.13 -8.55 26.00
C LEU A 37 40.13 -8.97 27.09
N TYR A 38 38.88 -8.53 26.92
CA TYR A 38 37.79 -8.73 27.88
C TYR A 38 36.53 -9.25 27.17
N ILE A 39 35.71 -10.04 27.88
CA ILE A 39 34.36 -10.44 27.44
C ILE A 39 33.37 -9.98 28.50
N MET A 40 32.53 -9.00 28.19
CA MET A 40 31.63 -8.34 29.16
C MET A 40 30.17 -8.43 28.71
N ASP A 41 29.70 -9.62 28.32
CA ASP A 41 28.32 -9.89 27.94
C ASP A 41 27.76 -11.12 28.68
N GLY A 42 26.56 -11.58 28.33
CA GLY A 42 25.92 -12.73 28.97
C GLY A 42 26.69 -14.06 28.85
N SER A 43 27.66 -14.17 27.93
CA SER A 43 28.42 -15.39 27.70
C SER A 43 29.31 -15.80 28.87
N VAL A 44 29.68 -14.85 29.74
CA VAL A 44 30.51 -15.12 30.92
C VAL A 44 29.78 -15.84 32.03
N ILE A 45 28.46 -15.98 31.91
CA ILE A 45 27.63 -16.48 32.99
C ILE A 45 27.43 -17.98 32.80
N PRO A 46 27.95 -18.82 33.72
CA PRO A 46 28.01 -20.28 33.52
C PRO A 46 26.64 -20.98 33.64
N ARG A 47 25.56 -20.22 33.87
CA ARG A 47 24.22 -20.75 34.09
C ARG A 47 23.12 -19.79 33.63
N SER A 48 21.92 -20.32 33.46
CA SER A 48 20.72 -19.52 33.21
C SER A 48 20.43 -18.58 34.40
N LEU A 49 20.20 -17.30 34.10
CA LEU A 49 20.00 -16.24 35.10
C LEU A 49 18.56 -16.09 35.62
N GLY A 50 17.61 -16.88 35.12
CA GLY A 50 16.21 -16.71 35.53
C GLY A 50 15.63 -15.35 35.10
N VAL A 51 14.58 -14.89 35.78
CA VAL A 51 13.79 -13.71 35.36
C VAL A 51 14.64 -12.44 35.41
N ASN A 52 14.68 -11.68 34.30
CA ASN A 52 15.45 -10.45 34.08
C ASN A 52 16.99 -10.61 34.01
N PRO A 53 17.51 -11.34 32.99
CA PRO A 53 18.96 -11.53 32.81
C PRO A 53 19.73 -10.24 32.52
N LEU A 54 19.07 -9.20 31.98
CA LEU A 54 19.68 -7.95 31.56
C LEU A 54 20.43 -7.27 32.71
N LEU A 55 19.76 -7.06 33.85
CA LEU A 55 20.34 -6.31 34.98
C LEU A 55 21.59 -7.00 35.54
N THR A 56 21.59 -8.32 35.63
CA THR A 56 22.73 -9.09 36.13
C THR A 56 23.91 -9.02 35.16
N ILE A 57 23.65 -9.09 33.86
CA ILE A 57 24.69 -8.94 32.83
C ILE A 57 25.28 -7.53 32.91
N CYS A 58 24.43 -6.48 32.92
CA CYS A 58 24.87 -5.09 33.06
C CYS A 58 25.72 -4.87 34.32
N ALA A 59 25.30 -5.39 35.48
CA ALA A 59 26.05 -5.23 36.72
C ALA A 59 27.45 -5.87 36.66
N ILE A 60 27.59 -7.04 36.01
CA ILE A 60 28.89 -7.70 35.82
C ILE A 60 29.77 -6.89 34.86
N SER A 61 29.20 -6.41 33.76
CA SER A 61 29.91 -5.60 32.77
C SER A 61 30.37 -4.26 33.36
N GLU A 62 29.51 -3.54 34.08
CA GLU A 62 29.84 -2.28 34.75
C GLU A 62 30.95 -2.44 35.78
N ARG A 63 30.89 -3.51 36.60
CA ARG A 63 31.94 -3.85 37.55
C ARG A 63 33.29 -4.10 36.85
N ALA A 64 33.27 -4.79 35.71
CA ALA A 64 34.47 -5.05 34.94
C ALA A 64 35.06 -3.76 34.33
N CYS A 65 34.23 -2.84 33.83
CA CYS A 65 34.64 -1.51 33.38
C CYS A 65 35.26 -0.67 34.52
N GLU A 66 34.67 -0.68 35.71
CA GLU A 66 35.23 0.02 36.89
C GLU A 66 36.63 -0.54 37.25
N LYS A 67 36.79 -1.85 37.20
CA LYS A 67 38.09 -2.50 37.48
C LYS A 67 39.12 -2.21 36.38
N LEU A 68 38.73 -2.26 35.11
CA LEU A 68 39.59 -1.90 33.99
C LEU A 68 40.07 -0.46 34.11
N THR A 69 39.17 0.49 34.35
CA THR A 69 39.53 1.91 34.50
C THR A 69 40.46 2.13 35.69
N THR A 70 40.23 1.43 36.80
CA THR A 70 41.14 1.45 37.96
C THR A 70 42.53 0.88 37.63
N GLN A 71 42.60 -0.23 36.87
CA GLN A 71 43.85 -0.85 36.43
C GLN A 71 44.66 0.07 35.51
N GLU A 72 43.98 0.75 34.58
CA GLU A 72 44.61 1.65 33.59
C GLU A 72 44.83 3.07 34.13
N GLY A 73 44.47 3.35 35.40
CA GLY A 73 44.56 4.69 35.97
C GLY A 73 43.64 5.72 35.31
N LEU A 74 42.59 5.25 34.63
CA LEU A 74 41.59 6.07 33.96
C LEU A 74 40.49 6.48 34.96
N LYS A 75 40.01 7.71 34.85
CA LYS A 75 38.88 8.21 35.63
C LYS A 75 37.63 8.22 34.76
N ILE A 76 36.60 7.48 35.17
CA ILE A 76 35.30 7.54 34.51
C ILE A 76 34.68 8.91 34.80
N ASP A 77 34.36 9.66 33.74
CA ASP A 77 33.56 10.87 33.86
C ASP A 77 32.08 10.51 33.84
N TYR A 78 31.50 10.39 35.02
CA TYR A 78 30.07 10.15 35.19
C TYR A 78 29.20 11.38 34.85
N ASN A 79 29.79 12.54 34.51
CA ASN A 79 29.08 13.75 34.10
C ASN A 79 28.94 13.92 32.58
N LEU A 80 29.39 12.95 31.77
CA LEU A 80 29.06 12.88 30.34
C LEU A 80 27.53 12.96 30.14
N PRO A 81 27.00 13.42 28.98
CA PRO A 81 25.56 13.63 28.77
C PRO A 81 24.69 12.36 28.92
N SER A 82 25.31 11.21 29.18
CA SER A 82 24.73 9.95 29.63
C SER A 82 24.33 9.92 31.11
N TYR A 83 23.96 11.06 31.72
CA TYR A 83 23.25 11.03 32.99
C TYR A 83 21.96 10.19 32.82
N PRO A 84 21.60 9.28 33.75
CA PRO A 84 20.22 8.87 33.81
C PRO A 84 19.42 10.16 33.98
N LYS A 85 18.47 10.43 33.07
CA LYS A 85 17.61 11.60 33.18
C LYS A 85 17.24 11.78 34.64
N ASN A 86 17.68 12.88 35.25
CA ASN A 86 17.29 13.30 36.60
C ASN A 86 15.82 12.93 36.76
N GLY A 87 15.50 12.15 37.80
CA GLY A 87 14.16 11.66 38.13
C GLY A 87 13.15 12.76 38.50
N GLY A 88 13.31 13.97 37.95
CA GLY A 88 12.45 15.13 38.05
C GLY A 88 11.86 15.60 36.71
N VAL A 89 12.12 14.91 35.59
CA VAL A 89 11.28 15.02 34.38
C VAL A 89 10.32 13.84 34.39
N SER A 90 9.03 14.14 34.38
CA SER A 90 7.94 13.18 34.52
C SER A 90 7.81 12.21 33.32
N ASP A 91 8.68 11.21 33.21
CA ASP A 91 8.67 10.23 32.10
C ASP A 91 7.82 8.97 32.38
N GLU A 92 6.83 9.04 33.28
CA GLU A 92 5.98 7.88 33.64
C GLU A 92 4.61 7.81 32.91
N LYS A 93 4.35 8.64 31.89
CA LYS A 93 3.00 8.73 31.31
C LYS A 93 2.87 8.64 29.79
N VAL A 94 3.96 8.75 29.02
CA VAL A 94 3.85 8.86 27.56
C VAL A 94 4.45 7.62 26.89
N LEU A 95 3.67 7.01 26.00
CA LEU A 95 4.12 5.87 25.21
C LEU A 95 5.19 6.33 24.23
N GLY A 96 6.26 5.54 24.10
CA GLY A 96 7.26 5.71 23.04
C GLY A 96 7.19 4.56 22.04
N ILE A 97 8.05 4.62 21.01
CA ILE A 97 8.20 3.54 20.02
C ILE A 97 9.67 3.30 19.69
N GLU A 98 10.01 2.03 19.48
CA GLU A 98 11.35 1.60 19.08
C GLU A 98 11.25 0.53 17.97
N PHE A 99 12.14 0.59 16.98
CA PHE A 99 12.31 -0.44 15.96
C PHE A 99 13.75 -0.45 15.43
N THR A 100 14.20 -1.59 14.93
CA THR A 100 15.55 -1.78 14.37
C THR A 100 15.47 -2.01 12.87
N GLU A 101 16.29 -1.27 12.13
CA GLU A 101 16.38 -1.30 10.67
C GLU A 101 17.77 -1.75 10.23
N CYS A 102 17.81 -2.58 9.18
CA CYS A 102 19.03 -2.99 8.50
C CYS A 102 18.94 -2.60 7.02
N MET A 103 19.95 -1.90 6.51
CA MET A 103 20.04 -1.53 5.10
C MET A 103 21.40 -1.87 4.54
N LYS A 104 21.42 -2.32 3.29
CA LYS A 104 22.63 -2.75 2.56
C LYS A 104 22.67 -2.12 1.18
N GLY A 105 23.85 -1.79 0.69
CA GLY A 105 24.00 -1.23 -0.65
C GLY A 105 25.43 -0.98 -1.06
N PHE A 106 25.60 -0.05 -1.99
CA PHE A 106 26.89 0.28 -2.59
C PHE A 106 27.13 1.78 -2.59
N PHE A 107 28.40 2.14 -2.43
CA PHE A 107 28.83 3.52 -2.25
C PHE A 107 30.17 3.76 -2.94
N SER A 108 30.37 4.96 -3.49
CA SER A 108 31.64 5.33 -4.12
C SER A 108 32.13 6.70 -3.67
N THR A 109 33.43 6.81 -3.44
CA THR A 109 34.14 8.07 -3.17
C THR A 109 34.46 8.85 -4.44
N GLN A 110 34.32 8.24 -5.62
CA GLN A 110 34.59 8.86 -6.92
C GLN A 110 33.41 9.71 -7.42
N SER A 111 32.18 9.41 -6.99
CA SER A 111 31.00 10.21 -7.31
C SER A 111 30.63 11.09 -6.12
N LYS A 112 30.86 12.39 -6.25
CA LYS A 112 30.51 13.39 -5.23
C LYS A 112 29.25 14.19 -5.56
N GLU A 113 28.80 14.12 -6.81
CA GLU A 113 27.67 14.94 -7.29
C GLU A 113 26.36 14.16 -7.24
N ASN A 114 26.36 12.87 -7.59
CA ASN A 114 25.14 12.08 -7.78
C ASN A 114 25.20 10.71 -7.07
N THR A 115 24.11 10.34 -6.38
CA THR A 115 23.94 9.11 -5.60
C THR A 115 23.84 7.85 -6.45
N GLU A 116 23.14 7.90 -7.59
CA GLU A 116 22.95 6.74 -8.48
C GLU A 116 24.26 6.36 -9.17
N ARG A 117 25.02 7.35 -9.63
CA ARG A 117 26.37 7.16 -10.15
C ARG A 117 27.29 6.59 -9.08
N GLY A 118 27.17 7.08 -7.85
CA GLY A 118 27.92 6.55 -6.70
C GLY A 118 27.59 5.07 -6.41
N TYR A 119 26.31 4.71 -6.50
CA TYR A 119 25.85 3.33 -6.36
C TYR A 119 26.38 2.42 -7.48
N GLN A 120 26.29 2.84 -8.74
CA GLN A 120 26.73 2.04 -9.87
C GLN A 120 28.25 1.79 -9.84
N ILE A 121 29.04 2.84 -9.62
CA ILE A 121 30.49 2.71 -9.48
C ILE A 121 30.83 1.83 -8.27
N GLY A 122 30.19 2.08 -7.12
CA GLY A 122 30.43 1.28 -5.92
C GLY A 122 30.09 -0.19 -6.11
N LYS A 123 29.06 -0.50 -6.91
CA LYS A 123 28.68 -1.87 -7.27
C LYS A 123 29.72 -2.52 -8.17
N ASP A 124 30.20 -1.81 -9.17
CA ASP A 124 31.23 -2.30 -10.10
C ASP A 124 32.58 -2.52 -9.37
N GLU A 125 32.84 -1.75 -8.32
CA GLU A 125 34.05 -1.84 -7.48
C GLU A 125 33.90 -2.81 -6.29
N GLY A 126 32.71 -3.34 -6.03
CA GLY A 126 32.44 -4.15 -4.84
C GLY A 126 32.53 -3.38 -3.51
N SER A 127 32.38 -2.05 -3.55
CA SER A 127 32.41 -1.14 -2.40
C SER A 127 31.07 -1.15 -1.66
N SER A 128 30.87 -2.16 -0.82
CA SER A 128 29.63 -2.39 -0.06
C SER A 128 29.55 -1.51 1.19
N ILE A 129 28.33 -1.09 1.54
CA ILE A 129 28.01 -0.44 2.82
C ILE A 129 26.76 -1.10 3.42
N GLU A 130 26.78 -1.32 4.74
CA GLU A 130 25.67 -1.88 5.51
C GLU A 130 25.55 -1.13 6.83
N PHE A 131 24.32 -0.91 7.31
CA PHE A 131 24.08 -0.49 8.69
C PHE A 131 23.07 -1.37 9.39
N LEU A 132 23.17 -1.39 10.72
CA LEU A 132 22.14 -1.88 11.64
C LEU A 132 21.88 -0.79 12.67
N LEU A 133 20.70 -0.17 12.61
CA LEU A 133 20.32 0.98 13.42
C LEU A 133 19.04 0.71 14.19
N THR A 134 18.99 1.11 15.45
CA THR A 134 17.76 1.19 16.25
C THR A 134 17.30 2.64 16.30
N ILE A 135 16.05 2.86 15.89
CA ILE A 135 15.37 4.15 15.96
C ILE A 135 14.45 4.12 17.16
N ARG A 136 14.51 5.16 18.00
CA ARG A 136 13.74 5.27 19.23
C ARG A 136 13.15 6.67 19.38
N SER A 137 11.85 6.73 19.64
CA SER A 137 11.17 7.93 20.13
C SER A 137 10.63 7.68 21.53
N GLU A 138 11.01 8.53 22.49
CA GLU A 138 10.47 8.47 23.87
C GLU A 138 9.01 8.94 23.93
N ASN A 139 8.54 9.68 22.92
CA ASN A 139 7.22 10.29 22.88
C ASN A 139 6.57 10.07 21.52
N LEU A 140 5.68 9.09 21.46
CA LEU A 140 4.92 8.74 20.25
C LEU A 140 3.98 9.86 19.82
N GLU A 141 3.40 10.60 20.77
CA GLU A 141 2.50 11.72 20.46
C GLU A 141 3.24 12.84 19.73
N GLU A 142 4.43 13.17 20.22
CA GLU A 142 5.29 14.18 19.61
C GLU A 142 5.80 13.74 18.25
N MET A 143 6.22 12.47 18.10
CA MET A 143 6.66 11.93 16.81
C MET A 143 5.57 11.99 15.73
N VAL A 144 4.31 11.80 16.11
CA VAL A 144 3.16 11.78 15.18
C VAL A 144 2.61 13.18 14.94
N GLY A 145 2.62 14.05 15.96
CA GLY A 145 1.94 15.35 15.93
C GLY A 145 2.84 16.55 15.63
N ASN A 146 4.16 16.44 15.81
CA ASN A 146 5.11 17.53 15.57
C ASN A 146 5.90 17.28 14.27
N PRO A 147 5.79 18.14 13.24
CA PRO A 147 6.57 17.99 12.00
C PRO A 147 8.08 18.15 12.20
N ASP A 148 8.51 18.82 13.27
CA ASP A 148 9.92 19.04 13.62
C ASP A 148 10.43 18.06 14.70
N HIS A 149 9.73 16.95 14.92
CA HIS A 149 10.14 15.96 15.90
C HIS A 149 11.54 15.39 15.59
N LYS A 150 12.23 14.96 16.65
CA LYS A 150 13.51 14.25 16.53
C LYS A 150 13.44 12.96 17.32
N ALA A 151 13.54 11.84 16.62
CA ALA A 151 13.81 10.54 17.23
C ALA A 151 15.34 10.32 17.28
N THR A 152 15.79 9.53 18.25
CA THR A 152 17.20 9.15 18.33
C THR A 152 17.45 7.92 17.48
N LEU A 153 18.62 7.84 16.86
CA LEU A 153 19.11 6.62 16.23
C LEU A 153 20.50 6.27 16.78
N PHE A 154 20.76 4.97 16.94
CA PHE A 154 22.05 4.45 17.38
C PHE A 154 22.27 3.06 16.78
N GLY A 155 23.52 2.64 16.63
CA GLY A 155 23.84 1.36 16.03
C GLY A 155 25.24 1.31 15.43
N THR A 156 25.38 0.53 14.36
CA THR A 156 26.69 0.25 13.73
C THR A 156 26.61 0.34 12.22
N VAL A 157 27.75 0.68 11.60
CA VAL A 157 27.93 0.70 10.14
C VAL A 157 29.14 -0.16 9.77
N LYS A 158 29.01 -0.97 8.72
CA LYS A 158 30.10 -1.68 8.06
C LYS A 158 30.35 -1.02 6.72
N ALA A 159 31.50 -0.36 6.58
CA ALA A 159 31.91 0.31 5.35
C ALA A 159 33.43 0.14 5.15
N PRO A 160 33.90 -0.95 4.49
CA PRO A 160 35.32 -1.29 4.37
C PRO A 160 36.19 -0.20 3.70
N PHE A 161 35.57 0.69 2.93
CA PHE A 161 36.22 1.83 2.30
C PHE A 161 36.41 3.04 3.24
N ILE A 162 35.81 3.02 4.44
CA ILE A 162 36.01 4.01 5.52
C ILE A 162 36.94 3.45 6.60
N SER A 163 36.63 2.26 7.11
CA SER A 163 37.41 1.55 8.13
C SER A 163 37.24 0.04 7.93
N LYS A 164 38.25 -0.75 8.31
CA LYS A 164 38.18 -2.21 8.24
C LYS A 164 37.29 -2.80 9.34
N ASP A 165 37.16 -2.07 10.45
CA ASP A 165 36.40 -2.48 11.62
C ASP A 165 34.98 -1.91 11.60
N VAL A 166 34.14 -2.40 12.53
CA VAL A 166 32.75 -1.93 12.64
C VAL A 166 32.74 -0.51 13.19
N ILE A 167 32.03 0.38 12.50
CA ILE A 167 31.98 1.81 12.80
C ILE A 167 30.81 2.09 13.75
N THR A 168 31.07 2.83 14.82
CA THR A 168 30.05 3.13 15.84
C THR A 168 29.30 4.40 15.51
N VAL A 169 27.97 4.36 15.62
CA VAL A 169 27.08 5.49 15.35
C VAL A 169 26.79 6.26 16.64
N THR A 170 27.04 7.58 16.62
CA THR A 170 26.69 8.50 17.72
C THR A 170 25.97 9.74 17.19
N GLY A 171 25.33 10.50 18.09
CA GLY A 171 24.66 11.76 17.76
C GLY A 171 23.56 11.61 16.71
N GLY A 172 22.91 10.44 16.67
CA GLY A 172 21.97 10.09 15.62
C GLY A 172 20.62 10.77 15.77
N GLU A 173 20.17 11.45 14.71
CA GLU A 173 18.86 12.07 14.58
C GLU A 173 18.07 11.43 13.44
N PHE A 174 16.83 11.06 13.73
CA PHE A 174 15.85 10.59 12.75
C PHE A 174 14.63 11.51 12.75
N LEU A 175 14.27 12.00 11.56
CA LEU A 175 13.02 12.74 11.35
C LEU A 175 12.14 11.98 10.36
N LEU A 176 10.90 11.71 10.76
CA LEU A 176 9.94 10.92 9.99
C LEU A 176 8.95 11.83 9.25
N PHE A 177 8.81 11.65 7.93
CA PHE A 177 7.80 12.34 7.12
C PHE A 177 7.86 13.89 7.16
N ILE A 178 9.06 14.48 7.22
CA ILE A 178 9.19 15.95 7.18
C ILE A 178 8.76 16.51 5.82
N SER A 179 8.06 17.63 5.84
CA SER A 179 7.62 18.33 4.62
C SER A 179 8.77 19.11 4.00
N ARG A 180 8.76 19.23 2.67
CA ARG A 180 9.72 20.06 1.94
C ARG A 180 9.09 21.40 1.57
N GLU A 181 9.78 22.50 1.88
CA GLU A 181 9.33 23.86 1.50
C GLU A 181 9.29 24.06 -0.02
N ASP A 182 10.12 23.34 -0.78
CA ASP A 182 10.19 23.45 -2.24
C ASP A 182 9.20 22.52 -2.97
N ARG A 183 8.60 21.52 -2.28
CA ARG A 183 7.68 20.53 -2.86
C ARG A 183 6.67 20.03 -1.82
N VAL A 184 5.48 20.66 -1.82
CA VAL A 184 4.40 20.46 -0.84
C VAL A 184 3.88 19.01 -0.77
N GLU A 185 4.00 18.24 -1.85
CA GLU A 185 3.51 16.86 -1.96
C GLU A 185 4.60 15.79 -1.71
N THR A 186 5.78 16.18 -1.21
CA THR A 186 6.87 15.26 -0.90
C THR A 186 7.18 15.24 0.58
N ARG A 187 7.35 14.05 1.14
CA ARG A 187 7.80 13.83 2.51
C ARG A 187 9.16 13.15 2.52
N ASN A 188 10.00 13.46 3.50
CA ASN A 188 11.29 12.79 3.66
C ASN A 188 11.36 12.00 4.97
N MET A 189 12.08 10.89 4.97
CA MET A 189 12.66 10.33 6.20
C MET A 189 14.14 10.66 6.21
N VAL A 190 14.59 11.44 7.19
CA VAL A 190 15.95 11.95 7.23
C VAL A 190 16.73 11.27 8.34
N TYR A 191 17.91 10.78 7.99
CA TYR A 191 18.88 10.12 8.85
C TYR A 191 20.11 11.02 8.91
N ARG A 192 20.50 11.45 10.11
CA ARG A 192 21.75 12.18 10.34
C ARG A 192 22.50 11.53 11.47
N MET A 193 23.77 11.19 11.26
CA MET A 193 24.55 10.50 12.29
C MET A 193 26.05 10.65 12.13
N ILE A 194 26.77 10.60 13.25
CA ILE A 194 28.24 10.62 13.27
C ILE A 194 28.76 9.19 13.29
N LEU A 195 29.60 8.88 12.30
CA LEU A 195 30.34 7.65 12.17
C LEU A 195 31.70 7.81 12.86
N ASN A 196 31.95 7.02 13.91
CA ASN A 196 33.20 7.05 14.67
C ASN A 196 33.98 5.77 14.36
N THR A 197 35.11 5.91 13.71
CA THR A 197 35.99 4.79 13.40
C THR A 197 36.95 4.53 14.56
N GLU A 198 37.46 3.29 14.69
CA GLU A 198 38.44 2.96 15.73
C GLU A 198 39.75 3.75 15.58
N GLU A 199 40.09 4.15 14.35
CA GLU A 199 41.26 4.99 14.06
C GLU A 199 41.06 6.47 14.44
N GLY A 200 39.96 6.81 15.10
CA GLY A 200 39.67 8.15 15.61
C GLY A 200 39.18 9.14 14.55
N LYS A 201 38.84 8.67 13.34
CA LYS A 201 38.23 9.51 12.31
C LYS A 201 36.73 9.60 12.50
N LYS A 202 36.18 10.75 12.09
CA LYS A 202 34.75 11.02 12.16
C LYS A 202 34.20 11.44 10.82
N TYR A 203 33.05 10.90 10.48
CA TYR A 203 32.31 11.24 9.26
C TYR A 203 30.86 11.52 9.58
N LEU A 204 30.27 12.51 8.92
CA LEU A 204 28.84 12.75 8.97
C LEU A 204 28.18 11.93 7.88
N PHE A 205 27.30 11.03 8.28
CA PHE A 205 26.40 10.34 7.38
C PHE A 205 25.07 11.09 7.33
N VAL A 206 24.64 11.46 6.12
CA VAL A 206 23.32 12.02 5.84
C VAL A 206 22.62 11.14 4.82
N GLY A 207 21.49 10.57 5.23
CA GLY A 207 20.63 9.76 4.39
C GLY A 207 19.25 10.37 4.31
N ALA A 208 18.63 10.33 3.13
CA ALA A 208 17.23 10.70 2.98
C ALA A 208 16.50 9.64 2.16
N LYS A 209 15.36 9.19 2.68
CA LYS A 209 14.34 8.49 1.90
C LYS A 209 13.38 9.54 1.37
N TRP A 210 13.18 9.54 0.07
CA TRP A 210 12.29 10.50 -0.59
C TRP A 210 10.97 9.81 -0.87
N ILE A 211 9.89 10.37 -0.34
CA ILE A 211 8.54 9.83 -0.43
C ILE A 211 7.75 10.83 -1.26
N GLN A 212 7.39 10.44 -2.47
CA GLN A 212 6.82 11.35 -3.48
C GLN A 212 5.74 10.63 -4.29
N ASP A 213 4.67 11.34 -4.70
CA ASP A 213 3.60 10.73 -5.50
C ASP A 213 4.05 10.42 -6.94
N ASP A 214 4.69 9.29 -7.14
CA ASP A 214 5.10 8.80 -8.47
C ASP A 214 4.61 7.37 -8.75
N GLY A 215 3.56 6.93 -8.04
CA GLY A 215 2.89 5.63 -8.24
C GLY A 215 3.18 4.59 -7.16
N LEU A 216 2.29 3.60 -7.04
CA LEU A 216 2.25 2.71 -5.85
C LEU A 216 3.29 1.60 -5.88
N THR A 217 3.90 1.33 -7.04
CA THR A 217 5.11 0.51 -7.18
C THR A 217 6.30 1.13 -6.45
N ASN A 218 6.25 2.44 -6.17
CA ASN A 218 7.32 3.16 -5.50
C ASN A 218 7.12 3.27 -3.98
N ILE A 219 6.00 2.85 -3.38
CA ILE A 219 5.90 2.82 -1.91
C ILE A 219 7.00 1.95 -1.31
N TRP A 220 7.20 0.75 -1.86
CA TRP A 220 8.28 -0.11 -1.41
C TRP A 220 9.63 0.54 -1.66
N ARG A 221 9.87 1.06 -2.87
CA ARG A 221 11.13 1.72 -3.23
C ARG A 221 11.42 2.91 -2.31
N ASP A 222 10.47 3.78 -2.08
CA ASP A 222 10.61 5.04 -1.36
C ASP A 222 10.70 4.83 0.14
N THR A 223 10.08 3.77 0.67
CA THR A 223 10.26 3.38 2.07
C THR A 223 11.50 2.48 2.28
N SER A 224 12.04 1.85 1.23
CA SER A 224 13.20 0.95 1.31
C SER A 224 14.49 1.50 0.73
N THR A 225 14.51 2.65 0.05
CA THR A 225 15.71 3.19 -0.63
C THR A 225 16.21 4.44 0.08
N LEU A 226 17.47 4.41 0.51
CA LEU A 226 18.13 5.51 1.21
C LEU A 226 19.23 6.12 0.35
N TYR A 227 19.02 7.35 -0.10
CA TYR A 227 20.00 8.13 -0.81
C TYR A 227 20.98 8.75 0.18
N THR A 228 22.26 8.39 0.06
CA THR A 228 23.24 8.60 1.12
C THR A 228 24.40 9.48 0.64
N THR A 229 24.75 10.47 1.45
CA THR A 229 25.98 11.26 1.32
C THR A 229 26.78 11.13 2.61
N ILE A 230 28.09 10.88 2.48
CA ILE A 230 29.01 10.89 3.62
C ILE A 230 29.95 12.08 3.43
N TYR A 231 30.17 12.84 4.50
CA TYR A 231 31.08 13.97 4.55
C TYR A 231 32.32 13.63 5.38
N ASP A 232 33.47 14.14 4.96
CA ASP A 232 34.77 13.99 5.63
C ASP A 232 34.90 15.02 6.78
N GLY A 233 34.18 14.75 7.87
CA GLY A 233 34.06 15.58 9.06
C GLY A 233 32.67 15.51 9.70
N GLU A 234 32.41 16.33 10.73
CA GLU A 234 31.20 16.22 11.56
C GLU A 234 30.01 17.08 11.07
N THR A 235 30.17 17.84 9.97
CA THR A 235 29.16 18.81 9.51
C THR A 235 28.97 18.75 8.00
N GLU A 236 27.85 19.27 7.48
CA GLU A 236 27.62 19.36 6.02
C GLU A 236 28.51 20.38 5.30
N ASN A 237 29.18 21.25 6.06
CA ASN A 237 30.19 22.16 5.52
C ASN A 237 31.52 21.43 5.25
N SER A 238 31.68 20.20 5.75
CA SER A 238 32.85 19.37 5.47
C SER A 238 32.84 18.89 4.00
N PRO A 239 34.00 18.54 3.43
CA PRO A 239 34.06 18.02 2.06
C PRO A 239 33.22 16.75 1.91
N VAL A 240 32.49 16.63 0.80
CA VAL A 240 31.80 15.36 0.47
C VAL A 240 32.86 14.27 0.27
N PHE A 241 32.77 13.21 1.08
CA PHE A 241 33.61 12.02 1.00
C PHE A 241 33.15 11.13 -0.17
N GLY A 242 31.84 10.95 -0.32
CA GLY A 242 31.24 10.23 -1.45
C GLY A 242 29.71 10.15 -1.36
N LYS A 243 29.12 9.43 -2.30
CA LYS A 243 27.67 9.20 -2.37
C LYS A 243 27.35 7.75 -2.75
N GLY A 244 26.17 7.29 -2.36
CA GLY A 244 25.69 5.93 -2.65
C GLY A 244 24.22 5.72 -2.30
N ILE A 245 23.77 4.49 -2.45
CA ILE A 245 22.37 4.10 -2.19
C ILE A 245 22.37 2.80 -1.37
N LEU A 246 21.55 2.78 -0.31
CA LEU A 246 21.26 1.59 0.47
C LEU A 246 19.80 1.17 0.27
N HIS A 247 19.53 -0.13 0.39
CA HIS A 247 18.19 -0.70 0.32
C HIS A 247 17.88 -1.56 1.55
N ILE A 248 16.62 -1.55 1.99
CA ILE A 248 16.09 -2.58 2.89
C ILE A 248 15.80 -3.82 2.04
N LEU A 249 16.43 -4.95 2.38
CA LEU A 249 16.08 -6.22 1.73
C LEU A 249 14.74 -6.73 2.28
N PRO A 250 13.89 -7.42 1.48
CA PRO A 250 12.59 -7.91 1.94
C PRO A 250 12.65 -8.78 3.21
N GLU A 251 13.69 -9.61 3.35
CA GLU A 251 13.92 -10.42 4.55
C GLU A 251 14.28 -9.59 5.79
N ASP A 252 15.02 -8.50 5.60
CA ASP A 252 15.45 -7.61 6.67
C ASP A 252 14.30 -6.67 7.09
N PHE A 253 13.41 -6.32 6.17
CA PHE A 253 12.15 -5.65 6.49
C PHE A 253 11.20 -6.54 7.29
N ALA A 254 11.05 -7.81 6.90
CA ALA A 254 10.24 -8.76 7.65
C ALA A 254 10.77 -8.91 9.10
N LYS A 255 12.10 -8.94 9.27
CA LYS A 255 12.73 -8.89 10.60
C LYS A 255 12.47 -7.57 11.32
N GLN A 256 12.63 -6.42 10.66
CA GLN A 256 12.34 -5.10 11.24
C GLN A 256 10.93 -5.02 11.83
N MET A 257 9.91 -5.53 11.13
CA MET A 257 8.54 -5.57 11.64
C MET A 257 8.42 -6.36 12.95
N THR A 258 9.25 -7.39 13.17
CA THR A 258 9.30 -8.14 14.44
C THR A 258 10.02 -7.40 15.57
N THR A 259 10.81 -6.37 15.27
CA THR A 259 11.52 -5.56 16.27
C THR A 259 10.72 -4.37 16.78
N MET A 260 9.63 -4.03 16.09
CA MET A 260 8.79 -2.88 16.42
C MET A 260 8.06 -3.12 17.74
N LYS A 261 8.29 -2.25 18.73
CA LYS A 261 7.67 -2.32 20.04
C LYS A 261 7.33 -0.95 20.59
N VAL A 262 6.26 -0.90 21.38
CA VAL A 262 5.91 0.26 22.19
C VAL A 262 6.74 0.21 23.47
N ILE A 263 7.41 1.31 23.80
CA ILE A 263 8.17 1.46 25.04
C ILE A 263 7.36 2.29 26.04
N ASN A 264 7.65 2.14 27.33
CA ASN A 264 6.92 2.78 28.44
C ASN A 264 5.43 2.35 28.54
N SER A 265 5.06 1.20 27.97
CA SER A 265 3.72 0.60 28.10
C SER A 265 3.47 0.08 29.52
N LYS A 266 2.24 0.21 30.02
CA LYS A 266 1.81 -0.35 31.32
C LYS A 266 0.86 -1.54 31.17
N SER A 267 0.40 -1.79 29.94
CA SER A 267 -0.52 -2.86 29.61
C SER A 267 -0.38 -3.29 28.15
N ILE A 268 -0.80 -4.52 27.86
CA ILE A 268 -0.91 -5.04 26.48
C ILE A 268 -1.83 -4.15 25.64
N LEU A 269 -2.85 -3.54 26.26
CA LEU A 269 -3.76 -2.62 25.57
C LEU A 269 -3.04 -1.34 25.12
N ASP A 270 -2.09 -0.83 25.91
CA ASP A 270 -1.29 0.33 25.54
C ASP A 270 -0.31 0.02 24.41
N GLU A 271 0.25 -1.19 24.39
CA GLU A 271 1.09 -1.67 23.29
C GLU A 271 0.31 -1.74 21.97
N VAL A 272 -0.88 -2.33 22.00
CA VAL A 272 -1.75 -2.40 20.81
C VAL A 272 -2.16 -1.01 20.35
N LYS A 273 -2.53 -0.11 21.28
CA LYS A 273 -2.90 1.28 20.95
C LYS A 273 -1.73 2.07 20.36
N GLY A 274 -0.54 1.97 20.96
CA GLY A 274 0.66 2.67 20.49
C GLY A 274 1.07 2.19 19.10
N LEU A 275 1.07 0.87 18.89
CA LEU A 275 1.40 0.27 17.60
C LEU A 275 0.36 0.66 16.53
N ALA A 276 -0.92 0.59 16.86
CA ALA A 276 -2.00 1.01 15.95
C ALA A 276 -1.92 2.50 15.60
N LYS A 277 -1.57 3.35 16.58
CA LYS A 277 -1.42 4.80 16.37
C LYS A 277 -0.24 5.12 15.45
N PHE A 278 0.92 4.52 15.70
CA PHE A 278 2.08 4.67 14.82
C PHE A 278 1.78 4.14 13.41
N GLY A 279 1.17 2.95 13.32
CA GLY A 279 0.75 2.36 12.04
C GLY A 279 -0.24 3.24 11.28
N SER A 280 -1.20 3.88 11.97
CA SER A 280 -2.16 4.81 11.37
C SER A 280 -1.51 6.09 10.86
N PHE A 281 -0.56 6.66 11.61
CA PHE A 281 0.22 7.80 11.17
C PHE A 281 1.07 7.48 9.95
N PHE A 282 1.77 6.33 9.98
CA PHE A 282 2.62 5.89 8.88
C PHE A 282 1.82 5.59 7.61
N ALA A 283 0.72 4.86 7.75
CA ALA A 283 -0.20 4.60 6.64
C ALA A 283 -0.86 5.88 6.14
N GLY A 284 -1.25 6.80 7.03
CA GLY A 284 -1.80 8.11 6.68
C GLY A 284 -0.82 8.98 5.90
N ALA A 285 0.43 9.07 6.35
CA ALA A 285 1.48 9.84 5.68
C ALA A 285 1.83 9.28 4.30
N LEU A 286 1.86 7.94 4.13
CA LEU A 286 2.00 7.31 2.83
C LEU A 286 0.74 7.52 1.99
N TYR A 287 -0.44 7.50 2.58
CA TYR A 287 -1.68 7.77 1.87
C TYR A 287 -1.77 9.21 1.35
N ASP A 288 -1.33 10.18 2.16
CA ASP A 288 -1.25 11.61 1.81
C ASP A 288 -0.32 11.88 0.62
N VAL A 289 0.67 10.99 0.41
CA VAL A 289 1.65 11.08 -0.69
C VAL A 289 1.27 10.20 -1.87
N TYR A 290 0.70 9.00 -1.69
CA TYR A 290 0.51 8.04 -2.80
C TYR A 290 -0.95 7.81 -3.19
N GLY A 291 -1.93 8.39 -2.49
CA GLY A 291 -3.36 8.18 -2.76
C GLY A 291 -3.70 6.69 -2.82
N GLY A 292 -3.75 6.03 -1.66
CA GLY A 292 -3.64 4.57 -1.53
C GLY A 292 -4.39 3.75 -2.60
N VAL A 293 -3.66 2.89 -3.30
CA VAL A 293 -4.19 1.73 -4.05
C VAL A 293 -3.16 0.61 -3.87
N ALA A 294 -3.40 -0.30 -2.93
CA ALA A 294 -2.58 -1.48 -2.76
C ALA A 294 -2.97 -2.52 -3.82
N SER A 295 -2.61 -2.30 -5.08
CA SER A 295 -2.48 -3.34 -6.10
C SER A 295 -1.76 -2.85 -7.35
N SER A 296 -0.52 -3.30 -7.52
CA SER A 296 0.09 -3.68 -8.80
C SER A 296 1.54 -4.06 -8.51
N ILE A 297 1.73 -5.26 -7.97
CA ILE A 297 3.06 -5.90 -7.93
C ILE A 297 3.25 -6.49 -9.32
N VAL A 298 4.01 -5.80 -10.18
CA VAL A 298 4.83 -6.26 -11.32
C VAL A 298 4.84 -5.17 -12.41
N PRO A 299 5.97 -4.49 -12.67
CA PRO A 299 6.11 -3.58 -13.80
C PRO A 299 6.14 -4.34 -15.15
N TRP A 300 5.44 -3.79 -16.15
CA TRP A 300 5.38 -4.28 -17.54
C TRP A 300 6.63 -3.93 -18.36
N ASP A 301 7.39 -2.92 -17.96
CA ASP A 301 8.64 -2.51 -18.60
C ASP A 301 9.61 -2.11 -17.50
N LYS A 302 10.80 -2.72 -17.49
CA LYS A 302 11.86 -2.42 -16.51
C LYS A 302 12.38 -0.98 -16.68
N ASP A 303 12.09 -0.35 -17.83
CA ASP A 303 12.51 1.00 -18.20
C ASP A 303 11.36 2.02 -18.28
N ALA A 304 10.10 1.64 -18.00
CA ALA A 304 8.98 2.58 -17.97
C ALA A 304 9.14 3.56 -16.81
N ARG A 305 9.53 4.79 -17.13
CA ARG A 305 9.58 5.91 -16.20
C ARG A 305 8.18 6.17 -15.64
N PRO A 306 8.01 6.34 -14.31
CA PRO A 306 6.75 6.82 -13.78
C PRO A 306 6.36 8.16 -14.40
N ARG A 307 5.12 8.28 -14.87
CA ARG A 307 4.62 9.53 -15.43
C ARG A 307 4.37 10.53 -14.30
N THR A 308 4.65 11.79 -14.55
CA THR A 308 4.24 12.87 -13.65
C THR A 308 2.73 12.97 -13.65
N LYS A 309 2.10 12.75 -12.50
CA LYS A 309 0.66 12.89 -12.33
C LYS A 309 0.27 14.36 -12.20
N ARG A 310 -0.91 14.72 -12.71
CA ARG A 310 -1.45 16.07 -12.50
C ARG A 310 -2.19 16.12 -11.15
N PRO A 311 -2.13 17.25 -10.42
CA PRO A 311 -2.99 17.43 -9.26
C PRO A 311 -4.46 17.42 -9.69
N LEU A 312 -5.31 16.81 -8.86
CA LEU A 312 -6.75 16.83 -9.05
C LEU A 312 -7.35 18.11 -8.45
N ARG A 313 -8.41 18.64 -9.07
CA ARG A 313 -9.13 19.84 -8.62
C ARG A 313 -10.10 19.54 -7.49
N VAL A 314 -9.61 18.85 -6.45
CA VAL A 314 -10.37 18.46 -5.27
C VAL A 314 -9.54 18.65 -4.00
N SER A 315 -10.17 18.65 -2.83
CA SER A 315 -9.45 18.58 -1.56
C SER A 315 -8.82 17.20 -1.35
N SER A 316 -7.85 17.11 -0.44
CA SER A 316 -7.36 15.81 0.04
C SER A 316 -8.53 14.97 0.58
N PRO A 317 -8.56 13.65 0.31
CA PRO A 317 -9.65 12.79 0.74
C PRO A 317 -9.60 12.44 2.24
N GLU A 318 -10.77 12.29 2.86
CA GLU A 318 -10.91 11.56 4.12
C GLU A 318 -10.97 10.05 3.81
N VAL A 319 -10.18 9.24 4.51
CA VAL A 319 -10.13 7.79 4.31
C VAL A 319 -10.88 7.08 5.42
N HIS A 320 -11.79 6.18 5.04
CA HIS A 320 -12.54 5.37 5.98
C HIS A 320 -12.39 3.89 5.64
N PHE A 321 -11.63 3.18 6.46
CA PHE A 321 -11.64 1.72 6.48
C PHE A 321 -12.75 1.23 7.40
N PHE A 322 -13.47 0.21 6.95
CA PHE A 322 -14.57 -0.39 7.70
C PHE A 322 -14.76 -1.82 7.24
N LYS A 323 -15.59 -2.57 7.98
CA LYS A 323 -15.85 -3.98 7.71
C LYS A 323 -17.27 -4.21 7.23
N ALA A 324 -17.42 -5.12 6.28
CA ALA A 324 -18.70 -5.75 5.99
C ALA A 324 -19.17 -6.60 7.19
N SER A 325 -20.44 -7.01 7.20
CA SER A 325 -20.99 -7.81 8.32
C SER A 325 -20.35 -9.20 8.48
N ASP A 326 -19.66 -9.70 7.46
CA ASP A 326 -18.89 -10.95 7.46
C ASP A 326 -17.38 -10.72 7.74
N GLY A 327 -16.98 -9.49 8.07
CA GLY A 327 -15.61 -9.15 8.46
C GLY A 327 -14.68 -8.72 7.33
N ALA A 328 -15.14 -8.77 6.06
CA ALA A 328 -14.36 -8.33 4.90
C ALA A 328 -13.98 -6.85 5.01
N ASP A 329 -12.72 -6.52 4.74
CA ASP A 329 -12.23 -5.14 4.74
C ASP A 329 -12.70 -4.40 3.49
N LEU A 330 -13.24 -3.19 3.71
CA LEU A 330 -13.78 -2.29 2.70
C LEU A 330 -13.22 -0.88 2.92
N ARG A 331 -13.29 -0.05 1.88
CA ARG A 331 -12.79 1.33 1.96
C ARG A 331 -13.70 2.32 1.26
N LEU A 332 -13.84 3.49 1.89
CA LEU A 332 -14.46 4.67 1.33
C LEU A 332 -13.44 5.82 1.32
N LEU A 333 -13.31 6.51 0.18
CA LEU A 333 -12.60 7.78 0.09
C LEU A 333 -13.60 8.91 -0.08
N ARG A 334 -13.60 9.88 0.80
CA ARG A 334 -14.55 10.99 0.79
C ARG A 334 -13.89 12.28 0.34
N TYR A 335 -14.53 12.95 -0.60
CA TYR A 335 -14.17 14.27 -1.10
C TYR A 335 -15.35 15.22 -0.92
N LYS A 336 -15.23 16.13 0.05
CA LYS A 336 -16.33 17.02 0.43
C LYS A 336 -16.36 18.28 -0.45
N GLY A 337 -16.94 18.17 -1.65
CA GLY A 337 -17.06 19.29 -2.59
C GLY A 337 -18.15 20.30 -2.24
N GLY A 338 -19.14 19.91 -1.42
CA GLY A 338 -20.17 20.82 -0.94
C GLY A 338 -21.30 20.15 -0.17
N ASN A 339 -22.47 20.78 -0.17
CA ASN A 339 -23.60 20.42 0.68
C ASN A 339 -24.80 19.83 -0.07
N LYS A 340 -24.67 19.45 -1.35
CA LYS A 340 -25.77 18.78 -2.10
C LYS A 340 -26.07 17.35 -1.61
N GLY A 341 -25.25 16.83 -0.70
CA GLY A 341 -25.41 15.52 -0.10
C GLY A 341 -24.49 14.46 -0.72
N PRO A 342 -24.45 13.26 -0.12
CA PRO A 342 -23.50 12.22 -0.51
C PRO A 342 -23.89 11.47 -1.78
N VAL A 343 -22.90 11.27 -2.65
CA VAL A 343 -22.97 10.44 -3.85
C VAL A 343 -21.91 9.35 -3.76
N LEU A 344 -22.33 8.08 -3.68
CA LEU A 344 -21.46 6.92 -3.68
C LEU A 344 -21.13 6.50 -5.11
N LEU A 345 -19.84 6.44 -5.48
CA LEU A 345 -19.37 5.96 -6.78
C LEU A 345 -18.85 4.53 -6.63
N SER A 346 -19.49 3.58 -7.31
CA SER A 346 -19.18 2.15 -7.23
C SER A 346 -18.55 1.63 -8.54
N PRO A 347 -17.29 1.14 -8.51
CA PRO A 347 -16.56 0.73 -9.71
C PRO A 347 -17.06 -0.60 -10.28
N GLY A 348 -16.40 -1.10 -11.32
CA GLY A 348 -16.67 -2.41 -11.93
C GLY A 348 -15.79 -3.54 -11.38
N LEU A 349 -15.77 -4.68 -12.08
CA LEU A 349 -14.88 -5.80 -11.74
C LEU A 349 -13.48 -5.55 -12.34
N GLY A 350 -12.43 -5.98 -11.62
CA GLY A 350 -11.05 -5.91 -12.13
C GLY A 350 -10.45 -4.50 -12.14
N VAL A 351 -11.13 -3.55 -11.49
CA VAL A 351 -10.73 -2.14 -11.36
C VAL A 351 -10.96 -1.67 -9.92
N SER A 352 -10.47 -0.49 -9.58
CA SER A 352 -10.77 0.18 -8.31
C SER A 352 -11.56 1.45 -8.53
N SER A 353 -11.89 2.15 -7.45
CA SER A 353 -12.49 3.48 -7.52
C SER A 353 -11.61 4.54 -8.23
N LEU A 354 -10.34 4.21 -8.55
CA LEU A 354 -9.46 5.04 -9.38
C LEU A 354 -10.08 5.39 -10.75
N ILE A 355 -10.95 4.53 -11.31
CA ILE A 355 -11.60 4.82 -12.60
C ILE A 355 -12.39 6.14 -12.60
N PHE A 356 -12.83 6.60 -11.42
CA PHE A 356 -13.58 7.85 -11.27
C PHE A 356 -12.69 9.07 -11.03
N SER A 357 -11.41 8.85 -10.70
CA SER A 357 -10.45 9.86 -10.25
C SER A 357 -9.13 9.84 -11.02
N ILE A 358 -9.05 9.08 -12.12
CA ILE A 358 -7.83 8.99 -12.94
C ILE A 358 -7.42 10.39 -13.42
N ASP A 359 -6.13 10.68 -13.31
CA ASP A 359 -5.57 12.00 -13.59
C ASP A 359 -5.08 12.12 -15.05
N THR A 360 -5.19 11.05 -15.85
CA THR A 360 -4.78 11.07 -17.27
C THR A 360 -5.70 11.88 -18.19
N ILE A 361 -6.95 12.13 -17.79
CA ILE A 361 -7.93 12.95 -18.54
C ILE A 361 -8.09 14.32 -17.89
N ASP A 362 -8.50 15.35 -18.65
CA ASP A 362 -8.56 16.73 -18.15
C ASP A 362 -9.52 16.93 -16.97
N THR A 363 -10.67 16.24 -17.01
CA THR A 363 -11.71 16.29 -15.96
C THR A 363 -12.25 14.89 -15.76
N ASN A 364 -12.03 14.32 -14.59
CA ASN A 364 -12.62 13.04 -14.19
C ASN A 364 -13.96 13.24 -13.44
N LEU A 365 -14.71 12.14 -13.26
CA LEU A 365 -16.05 12.20 -12.67
C LEU A 365 -16.03 12.74 -11.23
N LEU A 366 -15.00 12.39 -10.46
CA LEU A 366 -14.79 12.92 -9.11
C LEU A 366 -14.69 14.44 -9.13
N GLU A 367 -13.76 15.00 -9.93
CA GLU A 367 -13.58 16.46 -10.06
C GLU A 367 -14.87 17.14 -10.51
N TYR A 368 -15.55 16.56 -11.50
CA TYR A 368 -16.78 17.13 -12.04
C TYR A 368 -17.90 17.23 -10.98
N LEU A 369 -18.10 16.18 -10.19
CA LEU A 369 -19.11 16.19 -9.12
C LEU A 369 -18.69 17.07 -7.94
N PHE A 370 -17.39 17.09 -7.62
CA PHE A 370 -16.82 17.94 -6.57
C PHE A 370 -17.02 19.42 -6.89
N GLU A 371 -16.65 19.87 -8.10
CA GLU A 371 -16.88 21.23 -8.59
C GLU A 371 -18.39 21.60 -8.58
N ASN A 372 -19.26 20.60 -8.77
CA ASN A 372 -20.71 20.77 -8.70
C ASN A 372 -21.32 20.66 -7.28
N ARG A 373 -20.48 20.74 -6.25
CA ARG A 373 -20.83 20.86 -4.81
C ARG A 373 -21.44 19.61 -4.18
N TYR A 374 -21.14 18.42 -4.70
CA TYR A 374 -21.50 17.15 -4.06
C TYR A 374 -20.47 16.70 -3.03
N ASP A 375 -20.92 15.92 -2.04
CA ASP A 375 -20.05 15.16 -1.14
C ASP A 375 -19.80 13.80 -1.81
N VAL A 376 -18.63 13.61 -2.42
CA VAL A 376 -18.35 12.45 -3.30
C VAL A 376 -17.66 11.35 -2.50
N TRP A 377 -18.19 10.13 -2.60
CA TRP A 377 -17.70 8.96 -1.88
C TRP A 377 -17.27 7.89 -2.88
N LEU A 378 -15.97 7.67 -3.02
CA LEU A 378 -15.41 6.60 -3.83
C LEU A 378 -15.43 5.29 -3.04
N PHE A 379 -16.04 4.25 -3.58
CA PHE A 379 -16.18 2.97 -2.89
C PHE A 379 -15.25 1.90 -3.46
N ASP A 380 -14.44 1.31 -2.60
CA ASP A 380 -13.72 0.08 -2.89
C ASP A 380 -14.35 -1.06 -2.07
N TYR A 381 -15.12 -1.92 -2.75
CA TYR A 381 -15.66 -3.16 -2.20
C TYR A 381 -14.66 -4.33 -2.31
N ARG A 382 -14.99 -5.51 -1.77
CA ARG A 382 -14.02 -6.62 -1.57
C ARG A 382 -13.32 -7.16 -2.83
N THR A 383 -13.77 -6.79 -4.04
CA THR A 383 -13.10 -7.14 -5.31
C THR A 383 -12.46 -5.96 -6.02
N SER A 384 -12.48 -4.77 -5.41
CA SER A 384 -11.70 -3.63 -5.87
C SER A 384 -10.22 -3.99 -5.79
N ILE A 385 -9.51 -3.75 -6.89
CA ILE A 385 -8.07 -4.05 -6.95
C ILE A 385 -7.32 -3.29 -5.84
N ALA A 386 -7.80 -2.12 -5.41
CA ALA A 386 -7.17 -1.35 -4.34
C ALA A 386 -7.09 -2.04 -2.97
N LEU A 387 -7.77 -3.18 -2.80
CA LEU A 387 -7.82 -3.94 -1.55
C LEU A 387 -7.10 -5.29 -1.68
N PRO A 388 -6.41 -5.77 -0.61
CA PRO A 388 -5.77 -7.09 -0.60
C PRO A 388 -6.73 -8.27 -0.81
N SER A 389 -8.04 -8.05 -0.65
CA SER A 389 -9.09 -9.03 -0.85
C SER A 389 -9.46 -9.29 -2.32
N ALA A 390 -8.99 -8.46 -3.26
CA ALA A 390 -9.30 -8.57 -4.68
C ALA A 390 -9.12 -9.99 -5.29
N PRO A 391 -8.01 -10.71 -5.03
CA PRO A 391 -7.81 -12.06 -5.56
C PRO A 391 -8.58 -13.15 -4.80
N LEU A 392 -9.13 -12.85 -3.62
CA LEU A 392 -9.79 -13.88 -2.81
C LEU A 392 -11.12 -14.32 -3.43
N PRO A 393 -11.43 -15.64 -3.46
CA PRO A 393 -12.66 -16.15 -4.05
C PRO A 393 -13.92 -15.56 -3.42
N ASN A 394 -14.75 -14.88 -4.21
CA ASN A 394 -16.06 -14.38 -3.75
C ASN A 394 -17.02 -14.12 -4.93
N THR A 395 -18.29 -13.87 -4.63
CA THR A 395 -19.36 -13.73 -5.64
C THR A 395 -20.08 -12.39 -5.51
N GLY A 396 -20.79 -12.00 -6.57
CA GLY A 396 -21.69 -10.84 -6.52
C GLY A 396 -22.73 -10.85 -5.39
N ASP A 397 -23.10 -12.02 -4.85
CA ASP A 397 -24.10 -12.12 -3.76
C ASP A 397 -23.61 -11.49 -2.46
N VAL A 398 -22.35 -11.76 -2.08
CA VAL A 398 -21.79 -11.18 -0.84
C VAL A 398 -21.55 -9.68 -1.01
N ILE A 399 -21.19 -9.22 -2.21
CA ILE A 399 -21.09 -7.79 -2.51
C ILE A 399 -22.47 -7.12 -2.35
N ALA A 400 -23.51 -7.70 -2.96
CA ALA A 400 -24.87 -7.20 -2.90
C ALA A 400 -25.45 -7.18 -1.48
N THR A 401 -25.25 -8.24 -0.70
CA THR A 401 -25.92 -8.44 0.59
C THR A 401 -25.10 -8.05 1.81
N LYS A 402 -23.79 -7.76 1.65
CA LYS A 402 -22.88 -7.43 2.76
C LYS A 402 -22.15 -6.11 2.54
N ASP A 403 -21.56 -5.91 1.36
CA ASP A 403 -20.69 -4.75 1.10
C ASP A 403 -21.49 -3.47 0.92
N TYR A 404 -22.49 -3.46 0.03
CA TYR A 404 -23.32 -2.27 -0.18
C TYR A 404 -24.10 -1.85 1.06
N PRO A 405 -24.77 -2.74 1.82
CA PRO A 405 -25.39 -2.35 3.08
C PRO A 405 -24.40 -1.71 4.06
N ALA A 406 -23.19 -2.25 4.19
CA ALA A 406 -22.17 -1.69 5.05
C ALA A 406 -21.72 -0.30 4.58
N ALA A 407 -21.47 -0.13 3.27
CA ALA A 407 -21.04 1.14 2.70
C ALA A 407 -22.12 2.22 2.82
N VAL A 408 -23.36 1.93 2.42
CA VAL A 408 -24.48 2.87 2.52
C VAL A 408 -24.71 3.29 3.97
N ASN A 409 -24.71 2.35 4.91
CA ASN A 409 -24.85 2.66 6.33
C ASN A 409 -23.68 3.49 6.85
N LYS A 410 -22.44 3.21 6.41
CA LYS A 410 -21.28 3.97 6.85
C LYS A 410 -21.31 5.41 6.35
N VAL A 411 -21.69 5.63 5.08
CA VAL A 411 -21.86 6.98 4.54
C VAL A 411 -22.96 7.73 5.30
N ARG A 412 -24.12 7.11 5.54
CA ARG A 412 -25.22 7.71 6.33
C ARG A 412 -24.80 8.05 7.76
N GLU A 413 -24.05 7.15 8.41
CA GLU A 413 -23.50 7.35 9.75
C GLU A 413 -22.56 8.56 9.82
N LEU A 414 -21.65 8.71 8.84
CA LEU A 414 -20.64 9.77 8.82
C LEU A 414 -21.22 11.12 8.36
N THR A 415 -22.22 11.11 7.48
CA THR A 415 -22.85 12.32 6.93
C THR A 415 -24.09 12.77 7.69
N LYS A 416 -24.65 11.91 8.56
CA LYS A 416 -25.90 12.12 9.30
C LYS A 416 -27.11 12.38 8.40
N VAL A 417 -27.12 11.81 7.20
CA VAL A 417 -28.27 11.87 6.29
C VAL A 417 -29.06 10.55 6.26
N ASP A 418 -30.36 10.65 6.01
CA ASP A 418 -31.22 9.47 5.96
C ASP A 418 -31.04 8.63 4.71
N LYS A 419 -30.73 9.25 3.56
CA LYS A 419 -30.58 8.58 2.26
C LYS A 419 -29.46 9.21 1.41
N ILE A 420 -28.76 8.37 0.66
CA ILE A 420 -27.69 8.76 -0.26
C ILE A 420 -28.09 8.58 -1.73
N GLN A 421 -27.31 9.12 -2.66
CA GLN A 421 -27.39 8.80 -4.08
C GLN A 421 -26.23 7.88 -4.47
N VAL A 422 -26.41 7.10 -5.54
CA VAL A 422 -25.38 6.16 -6.01
C VAL A 422 -25.18 6.30 -7.52
N VAL A 423 -23.93 6.27 -7.96
CA VAL A 423 -23.56 6.05 -9.37
C VAL A 423 -22.75 4.76 -9.41
N ALA A 424 -23.26 3.74 -10.09
CA ALA A 424 -22.60 2.43 -10.15
C ALA A 424 -22.33 2.04 -11.60
N HIS A 425 -21.19 1.39 -11.84
CA HIS A 425 -20.74 1.02 -13.18
C HIS A 425 -20.48 -0.48 -13.32
N CYS A 426 -20.81 -1.07 -14.48
CA CYS A 426 -20.49 -2.45 -14.83
C CYS A 426 -20.94 -3.44 -13.74
N PHE A 427 -20.04 -4.30 -13.25
CA PHE A 427 -20.32 -5.25 -12.18
C PHE A 427 -20.77 -4.58 -10.88
N GLY A 428 -20.32 -3.36 -10.60
CA GLY A 428 -20.86 -2.52 -9.54
C GLY A 428 -22.34 -2.20 -9.77
N ALA A 429 -22.73 -1.83 -11.00
CA ALA A 429 -24.13 -1.58 -11.34
C ALA A 429 -25.00 -2.84 -11.21
N THR A 430 -24.51 -3.99 -11.66
CA THR A 430 -25.18 -5.29 -11.51
C THR A 430 -25.36 -5.66 -10.04
N THR A 431 -24.27 -5.66 -9.27
CA THR A 431 -24.30 -6.04 -7.84
C THR A 431 -25.06 -5.02 -6.99
N PHE A 432 -25.08 -3.75 -7.37
CA PHE A 432 -25.92 -2.75 -6.72
C PHE A 432 -27.40 -2.97 -7.02
N THR A 433 -27.74 -3.32 -8.27
CA THR A 433 -29.11 -3.73 -8.63
C THR A 433 -29.54 -4.96 -7.83
N MET A 434 -28.66 -5.95 -7.68
CA MET A 434 -28.90 -7.10 -6.80
C MET A 434 -29.08 -6.67 -5.35
N ALA A 435 -28.33 -5.69 -4.85
CA ALA A 435 -28.48 -5.17 -3.49
C ALA A 435 -29.87 -4.53 -3.28
N LEU A 436 -30.34 -3.71 -4.21
CA LEU A 436 -31.69 -3.15 -4.19
C LEU A 436 -32.75 -4.26 -4.18
N LEU A 437 -32.62 -5.24 -5.08
CA LEU A 437 -33.51 -6.42 -5.13
C LEU A 437 -33.40 -7.29 -3.87
N ALA A 438 -32.27 -7.29 -3.17
CA ALA A 438 -32.08 -7.97 -1.89
C ALA A 438 -32.68 -7.22 -0.70
N GLY A 439 -33.09 -5.95 -0.88
CA GLY A 439 -33.73 -5.13 0.15
C GLY A 439 -32.80 -4.07 0.76
N LEU A 440 -31.80 -3.60 0.02
CA LEU A 440 -30.98 -2.46 0.43
C LEU A 440 -31.84 -1.20 0.62
N GLU A 441 -31.74 -0.59 1.80
CA GLU A 441 -32.38 0.68 2.14
C GLU A 441 -31.37 1.84 2.20
N GLY A 442 -31.85 3.07 2.36
CA GLY A 442 -30.99 4.24 2.54
C GLY A 442 -30.48 4.87 1.23
N VAL A 443 -31.12 4.56 0.10
CA VAL A 443 -30.82 5.12 -1.22
C VAL A 443 -32.03 5.90 -1.72
N ARG A 444 -31.82 7.11 -2.27
CA ARG A 444 -32.92 7.96 -2.80
C ARG A 444 -32.99 8.03 -4.32
N SER A 445 -31.86 7.88 -5.02
CA SER A 445 -31.81 7.72 -6.48
C SER A 445 -30.51 7.03 -6.89
N VAL A 446 -30.51 6.44 -8.08
CA VAL A 446 -29.33 5.76 -8.63
C VAL A 446 -29.10 6.07 -10.11
N VAL A 447 -27.84 6.19 -10.50
CA VAL A 447 -27.39 6.14 -11.89
C VAL A 447 -26.69 4.80 -12.12
N LEU A 448 -27.18 4.00 -13.07
CA LEU A 448 -26.61 2.70 -13.44
C LEU A 448 -25.97 2.79 -14.83
N SER A 449 -24.67 2.50 -14.89
CA SER A 449 -23.88 2.58 -16.12
C SER A 449 -23.65 1.18 -16.72
N GLN A 450 -24.01 1.04 -18.00
CA GLN A 450 -23.82 -0.11 -18.90
C GLN A 450 -24.58 -1.41 -18.63
N ILE A 451 -25.05 -1.66 -17.41
CA ILE A 451 -25.75 -2.91 -17.08
C ILE A 451 -26.61 -2.72 -15.81
N SER A 452 -27.64 -3.55 -15.65
CA SER A 452 -28.49 -3.58 -14.46
C SER A 452 -29.01 -5.00 -14.18
N ALA A 453 -30.33 -5.21 -14.17
CA ALA A 453 -30.97 -6.48 -13.85
C ALA A 453 -30.98 -7.46 -15.03
N ASP A 454 -31.18 -6.96 -16.25
CA ASP A 454 -31.10 -7.74 -17.48
C ASP A 454 -29.68 -7.69 -18.06
N VAL A 455 -29.24 -8.80 -18.64
CA VAL A 455 -27.85 -9.00 -19.09
C VAL A 455 -27.86 -9.54 -20.51
N GLU A 456 -27.53 -8.69 -21.48
CA GLU A 456 -27.41 -9.07 -22.89
C GLU A 456 -25.99 -8.86 -23.38
N VAL A 457 -25.44 -9.84 -24.08
CA VAL A 457 -24.06 -9.83 -24.60
C VAL A 457 -24.05 -10.20 -26.09
N PRO A 458 -23.01 -9.83 -26.86
CA PRO A 458 -22.90 -10.27 -28.25
C PRO A 458 -22.90 -11.80 -28.37
N THR A 459 -23.47 -12.34 -29.45
CA THR A 459 -23.60 -13.80 -29.68
C THR A 459 -22.27 -14.55 -29.57
N SER A 460 -21.16 -13.94 -29.96
CA SER A 460 -19.82 -14.53 -29.81
C SER A 460 -19.42 -14.75 -28.35
N MET A 461 -19.81 -13.83 -27.46
CA MET A 461 -19.56 -13.93 -26.03
C MET A 461 -20.53 -14.94 -25.39
N ASP A 462 -21.78 -14.95 -25.82
CA ASP A 462 -22.80 -15.90 -25.36
C ASP A 462 -22.39 -17.37 -25.66
N ILE A 463 -21.91 -17.64 -26.87
CA ILE A 463 -21.34 -18.95 -27.24
C ILE A 463 -20.13 -19.30 -26.36
N LYS A 464 -19.21 -18.34 -26.12
CA LYS A 464 -18.02 -18.56 -25.28
C LYS A 464 -18.39 -18.91 -23.84
N VAL A 465 -19.37 -18.22 -23.26
CA VAL A 465 -19.86 -18.46 -21.90
C VAL A 465 -20.66 -19.77 -21.80
N GLY A 466 -21.40 -20.13 -22.85
CA GLY A 466 -22.10 -21.42 -22.95
C GLY A 466 -21.17 -22.63 -22.93
N LEU A 467 -19.90 -22.46 -23.28
CA LEU A 467 -18.85 -23.49 -23.20
C LEU A 467 -18.29 -23.69 -21.78
N HIS A 468 -18.80 -22.98 -20.76
CA HIS A 468 -18.38 -23.11 -19.35
C HIS A 468 -16.88 -22.87 -19.13
N THR A 469 -16.27 -21.96 -19.91
CA THR A 469 -14.82 -21.75 -19.86
C THR A 469 -14.32 -21.28 -18.50
N ALA A 470 -15.10 -20.49 -17.75
CA ALA A 470 -14.69 -20.05 -16.41
C ALA A 470 -14.68 -21.22 -15.41
N GLU A 471 -15.71 -22.06 -15.45
CA GLU A 471 -15.83 -23.25 -14.60
C GLU A 471 -14.79 -24.32 -14.96
N ILE A 472 -14.42 -24.43 -16.24
CA ILE A 472 -13.32 -25.30 -16.68
C ILE A 472 -11.97 -24.79 -16.15
N LEU A 473 -11.74 -23.47 -16.14
CA LEU A 473 -10.50 -22.89 -15.61
C LEU A 473 -10.40 -23.09 -14.07
N ASP A 474 -11.51 -22.92 -13.34
CA ASP A 474 -11.59 -23.22 -11.90
C ASP A 474 -11.36 -24.72 -11.62
N ALA A 475 -11.99 -25.60 -12.40
CA ALA A 475 -11.78 -27.05 -12.28
C ALA A 475 -10.33 -27.49 -12.58
N LEU A 476 -9.57 -26.67 -13.31
CA LEU A 476 -8.14 -26.85 -13.58
C LEU A 476 -7.23 -26.20 -12.51
N GLY A 477 -7.80 -25.62 -11.45
CA GLY A 477 -7.05 -25.06 -10.32
C GLY A 477 -6.54 -23.63 -10.54
N ILE A 478 -7.10 -22.89 -11.48
CA ILE A 478 -6.79 -21.47 -11.66
C ILE A 478 -7.75 -20.70 -10.75
N GLU A 479 -7.23 -19.94 -9.78
CA GLU A 479 -8.02 -19.23 -8.77
C GLU A 479 -8.18 -17.73 -9.05
N ASP A 480 -7.27 -17.14 -9.83
CA ASP A 480 -7.31 -15.73 -10.26
C ASP A 480 -7.01 -15.55 -11.77
N MET A 481 -7.49 -14.44 -12.33
CA MET A 481 -7.09 -13.98 -13.66
C MET A 481 -6.51 -12.58 -13.56
N THR A 482 -5.28 -12.42 -14.06
CA THR A 482 -4.54 -11.15 -13.98
C THR A 482 -4.41 -10.53 -15.37
N ALA A 483 -4.52 -9.19 -15.44
CA ALA A 483 -4.27 -8.43 -16.67
C ALA A 483 -2.76 -8.26 -16.98
N TYR A 484 -1.86 -8.88 -16.20
CA TYR A 484 -0.42 -8.66 -16.23
C TYR A 484 0.36 -9.88 -16.75
N THR A 485 1.44 -9.66 -17.52
CA THR A 485 2.48 -10.66 -17.83
C THR A 485 3.36 -10.86 -16.59
N SER A 486 3.66 -12.09 -16.19
CA SER A 486 4.62 -12.35 -15.11
C SER A 486 5.77 -13.23 -15.63
N ASP A 487 7.01 -12.77 -15.47
CA ASP A 487 8.22 -13.54 -15.78
C ASP A 487 8.43 -14.76 -14.85
N LYS A 488 7.50 -15.04 -13.91
CA LYS A 488 7.68 -16.07 -12.88
C LYS A 488 6.79 -17.31 -13.00
N ASP A 489 5.83 -17.38 -13.92
CA ASP A 489 5.09 -18.62 -14.20
C ASP A 489 4.87 -18.85 -15.71
N GLY A 490 5.86 -19.46 -16.35
CA GLY A 490 5.90 -19.67 -17.80
C GLY A 490 4.83 -20.59 -18.39
N TRP A 491 3.90 -21.14 -17.61
CA TRP A 491 2.78 -21.94 -18.12
C TRP A 491 1.54 -21.09 -18.44
N LEU A 492 1.17 -20.14 -17.56
CA LEU A 492 0.04 -19.22 -17.82
C LEU A 492 0.33 -18.37 -19.05
N ASP A 493 1.53 -17.79 -19.17
CA ASP A 493 1.89 -17.00 -20.36
C ASP A 493 1.96 -17.85 -21.64
N LYS A 494 2.34 -19.14 -21.56
CA LYS A 494 2.25 -20.06 -22.71
C LYS A 494 0.81 -20.41 -23.07
N PHE A 495 -0.07 -20.57 -22.09
CA PHE A 495 -1.50 -20.77 -22.29
C PHE A 495 -2.14 -19.53 -22.91
N PHE A 496 -1.92 -18.34 -22.34
CA PHE A 496 -2.37 -17.06 -22.91
C PHE A 496 -1.88 -16.88 -24.34
N ASN A 497 -0.59 -17.07 -24.62
CA ASN A 497 -0.06 -16.93 -25.98
C ASN A 497 -0.65 -17.96 -26.97
N SER A 498 -0.91 -19.19 -26.51
CA SER A 498 -1.52 -20.24 -27.35
C SER A 498 -3.01 -20.00 -27.60
N VAL A 499 -3.75 -19.46 -26.63
CA VAL A 499 -5.18 -19.12 -26.78
C VAL A 499 -5.38 -17.82 -27.55
N LEU A 500 -4.48 -16.83 -27.37
CA LEU A 500 -4.43 -15.61 -28.19
C LEU A 500 -4.21 -15.92 -29.67
N ALA A 501 -3.47 -16.99 -30.00
CA ALA A 501 -3.27 -17.44 -31.38
C ALA A 501 -4.55 -18.04 -32.02
N LEU A 502 -5.55 -18.42 -31.22
CA LEU A 502 -6.82 -19.01 -31.66
C LEU A 502 -7.96 -17.99 -31.78
N GLN A 503 -7.74 -16.72 -31.40
CA GLN A 503 -8.73 -15.65 -31.47
C GLN A 503 -8.69 -14.93 -32.84
N PRO A 504 -9.85 -14.43 -33.34
CA PRO A 504 -9.88 -13.69 -34.60
C PRO A 504 -8.95 -12.45 -34.55
N GLN A 505 -8.00 -12.35 -35.49
CA GLN A 505 -7.08 -11.21 -35.59
C GLN A 505 -7.78 -9.85 -35.70
N SER A 506 -9.05 -9.81 -36.13
CA SER A 506 -9.87 -8.60 -36.20
C SER A 506 -10.04 -7.89 -34.86
N LEU A 507 -10.02 -8.61 -33.72
CA LEU A 507 -10.15 -8.03 -32.38
C LEU A 507 -8.96 -7.15 -31.95
N PHE A 508 -7.78 -7.36 -32.54
CA PHE A 508 -6.54 -6.69 -32.15
C PHE A 508 -5.82 -6.00 -33.32
N SER A 509 -6.44 -5.98 -34.50
CA SER A 509 -5.80 -5.60 -35.77
C SER A 509 -5.11 -4.22 -35.78
N HIS A 510 -5.45 -3.34 -34.82
CA HIS A 510 -4.89 -1.99 -34.69
C HIS A 510 -4.40 -1.66 -33.27
N ASP A 511 -4.52 -2.58 -32.29
CA ASP A 511 -4.12 -2.35 -30.91
C ASP A 511 -2.73 -2.94 -30.65
N VAL A 512 -1.75 -2.07 -30.40
CA VAL A 512 -0.36 -2.47 -30.14
C VAL A 512 -0.04 -2.53 -28.64
N ASN A 513 -0.93 -2.03 -27.77
CA ASN A 513 -0.71 -2.03 -26.33
C ASN A 513 -1.05 -3.42 -25.73
N PRO A 514 -0.08 -4.14 -25.16
CA PRO A 514 -0.31 -5.47 -24.61
C PRO A 514 -1.21 -5.50 -23.37
N VAL A 515 -1.22 -4.45 -22.55
CA VAL A 515 -2.15 -4.31 -21.41
C VAL A 515 -3.58 -4.17 -21.94
N SER A 516 -3.77 -3.31 -22.95
CA SER A 516 -5.08 -3.14 -23.61
C SER A 516 -5.60 -4.45 -24.23
N ARG A 517 -4.71 -5.20 -24.89
CA ARG A 517 -5.03 -6.52 -25.45
C ARG A 517 -5.39 -7.55 -24.38
N ARG A 518 -4.71 -7.54 -23.22
CA ARG A 518 -5.01 -8.42 -22.08
C ARG A 518 -6.34 -8.06 -21.41
N ILE A 519 -6.60 -6.77 -21.20
CA ILE A 519 -7.91 -6.29 -20.73
C ILE A 519 -9.00 -6.78 -21.68
N SER A 520 -8.80 -6.59 -22.99
CA SER A 520 -9.74 -7.02 -24.02
C SER A 520 -9.94 -8.54 -24.05
N PHE A 521 -8.89 -9.31 -23.77
CA PHE A 521 -8.97 -10.77 -23.66
C PHE A 521 -9.79 -11.23 -22.44
N LEU A 522 -9.55 -10.61 -21.27
CA LEU A 522 -10.18 -10.98 -20.00
C LEU A 522 -11.63 -10.53 -19.91
N TYR A 523 -11.90 -9.28 -20.28
CA TYR A 523 -13.17 -8.60 -20.01
C TYR A 523 -13.97 -8.31 -21.29
N GLY A 524 -13.42 -8.60 -22.47
CA GLY A 524 -14.00 -8.20 -23.75
C GLY A 524 -13.66 -6.76 -24.12
N SER A 525 -14.21 -6.25 -25.22
CA SER A 525 -13.95 -4.89 -25.70
C SER A 525 -14.67 -3.86 -24.83
N LEU A 526 -13.94 -3.33 -23.83
CA LEU A 526 -14.47 -2.39 -22.84
C LEU A 526 -14.50 -0.94 -23.32
N TYR A 527 -13.61 -0.54 -24.22
CA TYR A 527 -13.46 0.84 -24.65
C TYR A 527 -13.14 0.91 -26.13
N ARG A 528 -13.42 2.07 -26.73
CA ARG A 528 -12.90 2.41 -28.05
C ARG A 528 -11.56 3.11 -27.91
N LEU A 529 -10.56 2.67 -28.66
CA LEU A 529 -9.24 3.30 -28.65
C LEU A 529 -9.31 4.80 -29.00
N GLU A 530 -10.24 5.18 -29.88
CA GLU A 530 -10.51 6.57 -30.26
C GLU A 530 -10.98 7.45 -29.09
N ASN A 531 -11.58 6.85 -28.05
CA ASN A 531 -12.05 7.57 -26.86
C ASN A 531 -11.00 7.68 -25.76
N LEU A 532 -9.87 6.98 -25.90
CA LEU A 532 -8.73 7.14 -25.02
C LEU A 532 -7.85 8.28 -25.51
N ASN A 533 -7.29 9.07 -24.59
CA ASN A 533 -6.16 9.92 -24.91
C ASN A 533 -4.86 9.12 -24.78
N GLU A 534 -3.75 9.71 -25.19
CA GLU A 534 -2.45 9.04 -25.23
C GLU A 534 -1.98 8.61 -23.84
N GLU A 535 -2.15 9.45 -22.81
CA GLU A 535 -1.77 9.17 -21.43
C GLU A 535 -2.58 8.01 -20.82
N THR A 536 -3.90 8.02 -21.00
CA THR A 536 -4.79 6.94 -20.55
C THR A 536 -4.44 5.64 -21.25
N TYR A 537 -4.24 5.68 -22.58
CA TYR A 537 -3.91 4.50 -23.36
C TYR A 537 -2.56 3.92 -22.97
N ARG A 538 -1.51 4.74 -22.82
CA ARG A 538 -0.15 4.27 -22.52
C ARG A 538 0.03 3.84 -21.06
N TYR A 539 -0.54 4.58 -20.12
CA TYR A 539 -0.25 4.43 -18.69
C TYR A 539 -1.50 4.15 -17.86
N GLY A 540 -2.57 4.93 -18.06
CA GLY A 540 -3.78 4.85 -17.24
C GLY A 540 -4.43 3.47 -17.21
N LEU A 541 -4.39 2.72 -18.31
CA LEU A 541 -4.91 1.35 -18.35
C LEU A 541 -4.19 0.40 -17.39
N GLY A 542 -2.87 0.51 -17.23
CA GLY A 542 -2.10 -0.32 -16.30
C GLY A 542 -2.31 0.05 -14.83
N GLU A 543 -2.67 1.30 -14.56
CA GLU A 543 -3.00 1.80 -13.21
C GLU A 543 -4.43 1.43 -12.79
N MET A 544 -5.37 1.45 -13.73
CA MET A 544 -6.80 1.24 -13.43
C MET A 544 -7.24 -0.22 -13.39
N PHE A 545 -6.56 -1.11 -14.13
CA PHE A 545 -6.95 -2.52 -14.26
C PHE A 545 -5.97 -3.45 -13.57
N GLY A 546 -6.48 -4.46 -12.86
CA GLY A 546 -5.68 -5.41 -12.11
C GLY A 546 -6.28 -6.81 -12.02
N VAL A 547 -5.93 -7.52 -10.94
CA VAL A 547 -6.34 -8.92 -10.69
C VAL A 547 -7.83 -8.98 -10.31
N SER A 548 -8.55 -9.96 -10.86
CA SER A 548 -9.90 -10.31 -10.41
C SER A 548 -10.00 -11.80 -10.13
N ASN A 549 -10.75 -12.17 -9.08
CA ASN A 549 -10.97 -13.56 -8.72
C ASN A 549 -11.92 -14.27 -9.70
N ILE A 550 -11.72 -15.58 -9.89
CA ILE A 550 -12.47 -16.37 -10.87
C ILE A 550 -13.93 -16.61 -10.45
N LYS A 551 -14.23 -16.67 -9.14
CA LYS A 551 -15.62 -16.85 -8.66
C LYS A 551 -16.55 -15.70 -9.04
N ALA A 552 -16.05 -14.47 -9.12
CA ALA A 552 -16.81 -13.35 -9.66
C ALA A 552 -17.15 -13.55 -11.15
N PHE A 553 -16.20 -14.03 -11.95
CA PHE A 553 -16.42 -14.33 -13.37
C PHE A 553 -17.37 -15.51 -13.60
N GLU A 554 -17.29 -16.56 -12.80
CA GLU A 554 -18.26 -17.67 -12.84
C GLU A 554 -19.68 -17.16 -12.57
N HIS A 555 -19.83 -16.29 -11.57
CA HIS A 555 -21.14 -15.73 -11.25
C HIS A 555 -21.67 -14.86 -12.39
N LEU A 556 -20.82 -14.01 -12.98
CA LEU A 556 -21.18 -13.21 -14.15
C LEU A 556 -21.58 -14.09 -15.34
N SER A 557 -20.86 -15.19 -15.56
CA SER A 557 -21.17 -16.20 -16.59
C SER A 557 -22.55 -16.82 -16.38
N LYS A 558 -22.93 -17.11 -15.12
CA LYS A 558 -24.28 -17.60 -14.78
C LYS A 558 -25.36 -16.55 -15.08
N MET A 559 -25.11 -15.28 -14.80
CA MET A 559 -26.06 -14.20 -15.11
C MET A 559 -26.24 -14.01 -16.62
N ILE A 560 -25.15 -14.06 -17.38
CA ILE A 560 -25.18 -14.00 -18.84
C ILE A 560 -26.04 -15.14 -19.41
N ARG A 561 -25.81 -16.39 -18.99
CA ARG A 561 -26.62 -17.54 -19.45
C ARG A 561 -28.09 -17.46 -19.04
N ALA A 562 -28.38 -16.78 -17.94
CA ALA A 562 -29.75 -16.56 -17.48
C ALA A 562 -30.42 -15.34 -18.15
N HIS A 563 -29.66 -14.53 -18.90
CA HIS A 563 -30.05 -13.21 -19.42
C HIS A 563 -30.53 -12.22 -18.35
N LYS A 564 -30.20 -12.47 -17.08
CA LYS A 564 -30.65 -11.68 -15.92
C LYS A 564 -29.80 -11.96 -14.69
N VAL A 565 -29.91 -11.09 -13.69
CA VAL A 565 -29.31 -11.31 -12.37
C VAL A 565 -29.91 -12.55 -11.69
N VAL A 566 -29.02 -13.45 -11.27
CA VAL A 566 -29.31 -14.65 -10.49
C VAL A 566 -28.31 -14.71 -9.32
N ASN A 567 -28.50 -15.63 -8.38
CA ASN A 567 -27.47 -15.87 -7.35
C ASN A 567 -26.32 -16.74 -7.88
N SER A 568 -25.30 -16.95 -7.05
CA SER A 568 -24.11 -17.72 -7.43
C SER A 568 -24.39 -19.19 -7.71
N GLU A 569 -25.57 -19.70 -7.33
CA GLU A 569 -26.07 -21.04 -7.66
C GLU A 569 -26.86 -21.07 -8.99
N GLY A 570 -27.08 -19.92 -9.63
CA GLY A 570 -27.89 -19.77 -10.85
C GLY A 570 -29.40 -19.70 -10.60
N LYS A 571 -29.84 -19.56 -9.35
CA LYS A 571 -31.26 -19.47 -8.98
C LYS A 571 -31.75 -18.03 -9.08
N ASP A 572 -32.97 -17.89 -9.57
CA ASP A 572 -33.65 -16.60 -9.70
C ASP A 572 -34.26 -16.14 -8.36
N VAL A 573 -33.43 -15.57 -7.50
CA VAL A 573 -33.84 -15.07 -6.17
C VAL A 573 -34.00 -13.56 -6.11
N TYR A 574 -33.46 -12.83 -7.10
CA TYR A 574 -33.46 -11.37 -7.14
C TYR A 574 -34.66 -10.82 -7.91
N VAL A 575 -34.88 -11.25 -9.15
CA VAL A 575 -35.93 -10.72 -10.04
C VAL A 575 -37.35 -10.87 -9.47
N PRO A 576 -37.71 -11.90 -8.68
CA PRO A 576 -39.00 -11.95 -8.00
C PRO A 576 -39.30 -10.74 -7.10
N ASN A 577 -38.27 -10.00 -6.65
CA ASN A 577 -38.40 -8.83 -5.78
C ASN A 577 -38.37 -7.50 -6.56
N TRP A 578 -38.81 -7.49 -7.82
CA TRP A 578 -38.75 -6.33 -8.73
C TRP A 578 -39.37 -5.04 -8.18
N ASP A 579 -40.36 -5.15 -7.28
CA ASP A 579 -40.99 -4.01 -6.60
C ASP A 579 -40.01 -3.15 -5.79
N ARG A 580 -38.84 -3.68 -5.46
CA ARG A 580 -37.76 -2.95 -4.78
C ARG A 580 -36.99 -1.99 -5.70
N LEU A 581 -37.22 -2.05 -7.02
CA LEU A 581 -36.70 -1.08 -7.99
C LEU A 581 -37.66 0.09 -8.24
N ASN A 582 -38.71 0.23 -7.42
CA ASN A 582 -39.62 1.38 -7.43
C ASN A 582 -38.99 2.60 -6.72
N LEU A 583 -37.92 3.12 -7.32
CA LEU A 583 -37.22 4.34 -6.94
C LEU A 583 -36.65 5.00 -8.21
N PRO A 584 -36.22 6.27 -8.15
CA PRO A 584 -35.63 6.91 -9.31
C PRO A 584 -34.33 6.25 -9.81
N ILE A 585 -34.31 5.85 -11.09
CA ILE A 585 -33.15 5.23 -11.74
C ILE A 585 -32.87 5.90 -13.09
N THR A 586 -31.62 6.30 -13.31
CA THR A 586 -31.14 6.74 -14.62
C THR A 586 -30.14 5.74 -15.19
N PHE A 587 -30.36 5.28 -16.41
CA PHE A 587 -29.46 4.39 -17.13
C PHE A 587 -28.58 5.17 -18.10
N ILE A 588 -27.28 4.87 -18.12
CA ILE A 588 -26.33 5.40 -19.11
C ILE A 588 -25.67 4.22 -19.80
N HIS A 589 -25.71 4.18 -21.14
CA HIS A 589 -25.15 3.07 -21.92
C HIS A 589 -24.39 3.59 -23.14
N GLY A 590 -23.22 3.03 -23.45
CA GLY A 590 -22.50 3.35 -24.68
C GLY A 590 -23.10 2.64 -25.89
N ALA A 591 -23.42 3.36 -26.96
CA ALA A 591 -24.04 2.78 -28.17
C ALA A 591 -23.17 1.68 -28.81
N GLU A 592 -21.84 1.81 -28.70
CA GLU A 592 -20.85 0.91 -29.27
C GLU A 592 -20.29 -0.08 -28.24
N ASN A 593 -21.00 -0.28 -27.12
CA ASN A 593 -20.59 -1.23 -26.09
C ASN A 593 -20.66 -2.68 -26.61
N ARG A 594 -19.48 -3.29 -26.80
CA ARG A 594 -19.31 -4.68 -27.25
C ARG A 594 -19.05 -5.67 -26.10
N CYS A 595 -19.06 -5.20 -24.86
CA CYS A 595 -19.01 -6.04 -23.66
C CYS A 595 -20.44 -6.46 -23.25
N TYR A 596 -21.34 -5.48 -23.16
CA TYR A 596 -22.77 -5.65 -22.90
C TYR A 596 -23.58 -4.82 -23.88
N LEU A 597 -24.52 -5.47 -24.57
CA LEU A 597 -25.32 -4.82 -25.59
C LEU A 597 -26.24 -3.75 -24.95
N PRO A 598 -26.50 -2.61 -25.64
CA PRO A 598 -27.44 -1.57 -25.19
C PRO A 598 -28.79 -2.09 -24.70
N GLU A 599 -29.25 -3.20 -25.27
CA GLU A 599 -30.45 -3.94 -24.93
C GLU A 599 -30.49 -4.31 -23.43
N SER A 600 -29.34 -4.53 -22.79
CA SER A 600 -29.26 -4.87 -21.35
C SER A 600 -29.96 -3.82 -20.48
N THR A 601 -29.65 -2.53 -20.69
CA THR A 601 -30.32 -1.45 -19.93
C THR A 601 -31.69 -1.12 -20.49
N GLU A 602 -31.92 -1.35 -21.79
CA GLU A 602 -33.22 -1.10 -22.42
C GLU A 602 -34.32 -2.02 -21.88
N LEU A 603 -34.03 -3.31 -21.74
CA LEU A 603 -34.98 -4.30 -21.24
C LEU A 603 -35.38 -4.01 -19.79
N THR A 604 -34.40 -3.73 -18.92
CA THR A 604 -34.67 -3.35 -17.54
C THR A 604 -35.47 -2.04 -17.48
N TYR A 605 -35.09 -1.03 -18.27
CA TYR A 605 -35.81 0.25 -18.34
C TYR A 605 -37.27 0.07 -18.77
N LYS A 606 -37.53 -0.68 -19.86
CA LYS A 606 -38.89 -0.97 -20.36
C LYS A 606 -39.75 -1.64 -19.28
N LYS A 607 -39.23 -2.68 -18.63
CA LYS A 607 -39.92 -3.37 -17.52
C LYS A 607 -40.26 -2.44 -16.34
N LEU A 608 -39.43 -1.42 -16.09
CA LEU A 608 -39.68 -0.46 -15.02
C LEU A 608 -40.78 0.55 -15.40
N ILE A 609 -40.71 1.14 -16.59
CA ILE A 609 -41.71 2.13 -17.04
C ILE A 609 -43.09 1.48 -17.32
N ASP A 610 -43.12 0.19 -17.65
CA ASP A 610 -44.36 -0.55 -17.83
C ASP A 610 -45.04 -0.90 -16.48
N ARG A 611 -44.29 -0.90 -15.37
CA ARG A 611 -44.75 -1.34 -14.05
C ARG A 611 -44.93 -0.20 -13.03
N PHE A 612 -44.12 0.85 -13.11
CA PHE A 612 -44.07 1.95 -12.13
C PHE A 612 -44.25 3.31 -12.81
N ASP A 613 -44.14 4.41 -12.05
CA ASP A 613 -44.26 5.77 -12.61
C ASP A 613 -43.12 6.02 -13.63
N PRO A 614 -43.43 6.19 -14.92
CA PRO A 614 -42.41 6.36 -15.95
C PRO A 614 -41.54 7.61 -15.74
N ASN A 615 -42.03 8.63 -15.02
CA ASN A 615 -41.30 9.87 -14.77
C ASN A 615 -40.10 9.70 -13.81
N GLN A 616 -40.00 8.54 -13.13
CA GLN A 616 -38.88 8.23 -12.24
C GLN A 616 -37.69 7.60 -12.95
N TYR A 617 -37.86 7.21 -14.23
CA TYR A 617 -36.86 6.45 -14.97
C TYR A 617 -36.40 7.21 -16.21
N ASN A 618 -35.08 7.30 -16.38
CA ASN A 618 -34.47 7.90 -17.57
C ASN A 618 -33.46 6.92 -18.18
N ARG A 619 -33.28 6.95 -19.51
CA ARG A 619 -32.25 6.17 -20.19
C ARG A 619 -31.57 7.02 -21.25
N HIS A 620 -30.24 7.02 -21.22
CA HIS A 620 -29.39 7.69 -22.20
C HIS A 620 -28.48 6.67 -22.88
N VAL A 621 -28.51 6.66 -24.22
CA VAL A 621 -27.57 5.90 -25.05
C VAL A 621 -26.62 6.89 -25.69
N ILE A 622 -25.34 6.75 -25.42
CA ILE A 622 -24.31 7.70 -25.81
C ILE A 622 -23.68 7.22 -27.13
N PRO A 623 -23.88 7.94 -28.26
CA PRO A 623 -23.27 7.58 -29.54
C PRO A 623 -21.76 7.52 -29.42
N ASP A 624 -21.12 6.66 -30.21
CA ASP A 624 -19.66 6.52 -30.28
C ASP A 624 -18.94 6.08 -29.01
N TYR A 625 -19.66 5.75 -27.92
CA TYR A 625 -19.06 5.32 -26.66
C TYR A 625 -19.15 3.79 -26.50
N GLY A 626 -18.06 3.18 -26.05
CA GLY A 626 -18.00 1.81 -25.56
C GLY A 626 -18.46 1.66 -24.11
N HIS A 627 -18.11 0.54 -23.47
CA HIS A 627 -18.54 0.19 -22.12
C HIS A 627 -18.06 1.19 -21.06
N ILE A 628 -16.74 1.27 -20.82
CA ILE A 628 -16.16 2.10 -19.76
C ILE A 628 -15.80 3.51 -20.23
N ASP A 629 -15.92 3.78 -21.53
CA ASP A 629 -15.75 5.13 -22.11
C ASP A 629 -16.65 6.16 -21.43
N CYS A 630 -17.83 5.75 -20.96
CA CYS A 630 -18.76 6.60 -20.22
C CYS A 630 -18.23 7.06 -18.85
N ILE A 631 -17.17 6.44 -18.34
CA ILE A 631 -16.57 6.76 -17.05
C ILE A 631 -15.28 7.56 -17.22
N PHE A 632 -14.32 7.12 -18.05
CA PHE A 632 -13.03 7.80 -18.21
C PHE A 632 -12.64 8.13 -19.66
N GLY A 633 -13.57 8.04 -20.62
CA GLY A 633 -13.30 8.50 -21.98
C GLY A 633 -12.92 9.98 -22.00
N LYS A 634 -11.99 10.38 -22.87
CA LYS A 634 -11.40 11.73 -22.88
C LYS A 634 -12.42 12.87 -22.99
N ASN A 635 -13.59 12.60 -23.58
CA ASN A 635 -14.70 13.55 -23.71
C ASN A 635 -15.88 13.27 -22.77
N ALA A 636 -15.80 12.28 -21.87
CA ALA A 636 -16.91 11.89 -20.98
C ALA A 636 -17.43 13.06 -20.11
N HIS A 637 -16.57 14.01 -19.75
CA HIS A 637 -16.95 15.22 -19.04
C HIS A 637 -17.84 16.19 -19.82
N LYS A 638 -17.84 16.10 -21.15
CA LYS A 638 -18.72 16.89 -22.03
C LYS A 638 -20.01 16.15 -22.34
N ASP A 639 -19.90 14.85 -22.59
CA ASP A 639 -20.99 14.09 -23.22
C ASP A 639 -21.81 13.27 -22.21
N VAL A 640 -21.21 12.87 -21.09
CA VAL A 640 -21.81 11.91 -20.14
C VAL A 640 -22.02 12.49 -18.76
N TYR A 641 -21.02 13.15 -18.18
CA TYR A 641 -21.11 13.66 -16.81
C TYR A 641 -22.23 14.71 -16.62
N PRO A 642 -22.59 15.55 -17.60
CA PRO A 642 -23.76 16.42 -17.49
C PRO A 642 -25.07 15.65 -17.29
N LEU A 643 -25.22 14.47 -17.91
CA LEU A 643 -26.39 13.62 -17.77
C LEU A 643 -26.45 12.98 -16.37
N ILE A 644 -25.29 12.54 -15.85
CA ILE A 644 -25.17 12.07 -14.46
C ILE A 644 -25.59 13.18 -13.50
N LEU A 645 -25.04 14.38 -13.69
CA LEU A 645 -25.34 15.54 -12.85
C LEU A 645 -26.80 15.95 -12.93
N GLN A 646 -27.41 15.93 -14.12
CA GLN A 646 -28.84 16.20 -14.29
C GLN A 646 -29.68 15.23 -13.46
N SER A 647 -29.38 13.93 -13.55
CA SER A 647 -30.04 12.89 -12.76
C SER A 647 -29.89 13.12 -11.26
N LEU A 648 -28.67 13.44 -10.80
CA LEU A 648 -28.39 13.70 -9.39
C LEU A 648 -29.04 14.98 -8.87
N ASN A 649 -29.29 16.00 -9.71
CA ASN A 649 -29.93 17.24 -9.27
C ASN A 649 -31.47 17.13 -9.18
N LEU A 650 -32.07 16.11 -9.80
CA LEU A 650 -33.53 15.91 -9.77
C LEU A 650 -34.04 15.40 -8.41
N TYR A 651 -33.18 14.78 -7.60
CA TYR A 651 -33.51 14.07 -6.35
C TYR A 651 -32.47 14.32 -5.25
#